data_AF-A0A9D2FL35-F1
#
_entry.id   AF-A0A9D2FL35-F1
#
_cell.length_a   1.000
_cell.length_b   1.000
_cell.length_c   1.000
_cell.angle_alpha   90.00
_cell.angle_beta   90.00
_cell.angle_gamma   90.00
#
_symmetry.space_group_name_H-M   'P 1'
#
loop_
_entity.id
_entity.type
_entity.pdbx_description
1 polymer ?
#
loop_
_entity_poly.entity_id
_entity_poly.type
_entity_poly.pdbx_seq_one_letter_code
_entity_poly.pdbx_strand_id
1 'polypeptide(L)'
;MFLHKITLPDGATLDSGAIRSVQLTGQVNDQTDLCPGAACAACAEIELWAPENSRSITQGAEFTLARVDAESGAQTPVGVFLAEKPQKKSANVIRVTAYDRMTLLDKDLSPWLRDQQGSFPMPLGALVEAVCAQCGVELLPGNLEAQANTSYSVLPFYADGMTGRQIVQWAAQAMCRFARMTPAGQLEFAWYAPAGTGIGPAGYFADGLTYEDYQTAPIDKVQIRQSAEDVGVLYPPDETAANALVLEGNLLLTSQTADALRPVAQAIYEIMKDIRYTPLTVSVPLDADSPAPGEIVTVEDAYGRRMQAYIMRRTISGQKVTLESTGHARRDGASAVNTRRWQNLQGKMLEIQADVDGLNIRASQLDGNYSQLQQTVDSIDLEVSAGADMDVSDGAAWTDFSVNTVVAGDMLTITASSNNEYGSIFIPEKNLSRIRAKEVTYTFEYKVESTVGGSTCGVIVWYDYANKSDGGSYALYLTSGDDVAPTDWIPATYKIALEEDDINKLQFQAIIYSGGHGAFSVRNVKATIRTEAGSSISLTRDGIVIGTAPNVVQIDGARDAFAQSDHSVTINSGTITFAANTLVVDSENFKLTSDGSVTITGTFHTSDGTSRVDVQDGLIRVWRKINDNTWREAATLASSGNNAAIGNLYLLGPGATGGQVWNLTAFSGYAGGEFAIYNAKQEAKFQVYINGNGDAEVWVNGVKRF
;
A
#
# COMPACT_ATOMS: atom_id res chain seq x y z
N MET A 1 4.33 58.55 -32.64
CA MET A 1 3.36 58.33 -31.54
C MET A 1 2.50 57.12 -31.88
N PHE A 2 2.11 56.30 -30.91
CA PHE A 2 1.27 55.12 -31.18
C PHE A 2 -0.17 55.36 -30.75
N LEU A 3 -1.11 55.03 -31.64
CA LEU A 3 -2.55 55.06 -31.41
C LEU A 3 -3.10 53.62 -31.38
N HIS A 4 -4.38 53.48 -31.07
CA HIS A 4 -5.05 52.18 -31.04
C HIS A 4 -6.23 52.17 -32.01
N LYS A 5 -6.52 51.00 -32.56
CA LYS A 5 -7.68 50.72 -33.39
C LYS A 5 -8.32 49.42 -32.95
N ILE A 6 -9.63 49.44 -32.74
CA ILE A 6 -10.45 48.27 -32.40
C ILE A 6 -11.30 47.92 -33.61
N THR A 7 -11.38 46.64 -33.97
CA THR A 7 -12.28 46.13 -35.00
C THR A 7 -13.29 45.17 -34.36
N LEU A 8 -14.57 45.49 -34.50
CA LEU A 8 -15.70 44.73 -33.95
C LEU A 8 -16.09 43.56 -34.87
N PRO A 9 -16.90 42.58 -34.40
CA PRO A 9 -17.30 41.41 -35.19
C PRO A 9 -18.05 41.75 -36.48
N ASP A 10 -18.77 42.87 -36.51
CA ASP A 10 -19.51 43.36 -37.68
C ASP A 10 -18.61 44.08 -38.70
N GLY A 11 -17.29 44.11 -38.45
CA GLY A 11 -16.29 44.80 -39.27
C GLY A 11 -16.19 46.30 -38.99
N ALA A 12 -17.00 46.86 -38.09
CA ALA A 12 -16.89 48.25 -37.71
C ALA A 12 -15.61 48.54 -36.91
N THR A 13 -15.08 49.75 -37.05
CA THR A 13 -13.84 50.14 -36.37
C THR A 13 -14.06 51.29 -35.40
N LEU A 14 -13.40 51.23 -34.24
CA LEU A 14 -13.23 52.36 -33.31
C LEU A 14 -11.76 52.78 -33.36
N ASP A 15 -11.52 54.08 -33.52
CA ASP A 15 -10.19 54.67 -33.66
C ASP A 15 -9.91 55.70 -32.55
N SER A 16 -8.87 56.53 -32.73
CA SER A 16 -8.48 57.58 -31.78
C SER A 16 -9.56 58.64 -31.52
N GLY A 17 -10.60 58.75 -32.36
CA GLY A 17 -11.74 59.62 -32.10
C GLY A 17 -12.71 59.08 -31.03
N ALA A 18 -12.76 57.75 -30.88
CA ALA A 18 -13.59 57.06 -29.89
C ALA A 18 -12.77 56.53 -28.69
N ILE A 19 -11.53 56.12 -28.92
CA ILE A 19 -10.65 55.54 -27.89
C ILE A 19 -9.92 56.65 -27.16
N ARG A 20 -10.19 56.81 -25.86
CA ARG A 20 -9.54 57.81 -25.00
C ARG A 20 -8.23 57.31 -24.40
N SER A 21 -8.23 56.07 -23.93
CA SER A 21 -7.04 55.43 -23.39
C SER A 21 -7.15 53.92 -23.52
N VAL A 22 -5.97 53.29 -23.62
CA VAL A 22 -5.82 51.83 -23.55
C VAL A 22 -4.67 51.56 -22.59
N GLN A 23 -4.90 50.69 -21.63
CA GLN A 23 -3.87 50.07 -20.83
C GLN A 23 -3.83 48.58 -21.15
N LEU A 24 -2.66 48.07 -21.51
CA LEU A 24 -2.46 46.65 -21.84
C LEU A 24 -1.56 46.02 -20.79
N THR A 25 -1.99 44.92 -20.22
CA THR A 25 -1.16 44.10 -19.33
C THR A 25 -1.05 42.70 -19.89
N GLY A 26 0.18 42.24 -20.14
CA GLY A 26 0.48 40.86 -20.50
C GLY A 26 1.41 40.25 -19.47
N GLN A 27 1.24 38.96 -19.20
CA GLN A 27 2.00 38.24 -18.17
C GLN A 27 2.21 36.79 -18.60
N VAL A 28 3.39 36.23 -18.31
CA VAL A 28 3.77 34.85 -18.64
C VAL A 28 4.37 34.09 -17.45
N ASN A 29 4.28 34.69 -16.25
CA ASN A 29 4.67 34.07 -14.98
C ASN A 29 3.66 34.51 -13.93
N ASP A 30 3.01 33.58 -13.23
CA ASP A 30 1.98 33.85 -12.21
C ASP A 30 2.48 33.68 -10.76
N GLN A 31 3.77 33.36 -10.60
CA GLN A 31 4.46 33.24 -9.32
C GLN A 31 5.42 34.41 -9.09
N THR A 32 5.99 34.51 -7.89
CA THR A 32 7.06 35.48 -7.63
C THR A 32 8.35 35.08 -8.34
N ASP A 33 8.74 33.82 -8.23
CA ASP A 33 9.90 33.25 -8.91
C ASP A 33 9.53 32.80 -10.34
N LEU A 34 10.53 32.77 -11.23
CA LEU A 34 10.37 32.19 -12.56
C LEU A 34 9.96 30.71 -12.44
N CYS A 35 8.75 30.39 -12.88
CA CYS A 35 8.16 29.06 -12.85
C CYS A 35 7.47 28.75 -14.18
N PRO A 36 7.56 27.51 -14.68
CA PRO A 36 6.74 27.06 -15.80
C PRO A 36 5.29 26.85 -15.35
N GLY A 37 4.37 26.77 -16.30
CA GLY A 37 2.97 26.44 -16.07
C GLY A 37 2.00 27.63 -16.07
N ALA A 38 2.48 28.86 -16.25
CA ALA A 38 1.60 30.03 -16.29
C ALA A 38 0.70 30.01 -17.55
N ALA A 39 -0.57 30.36 -17.39
CA ALA A 39 -1.53 30.54 -18.48
C ALA A 39 -2.38 31.81 -18.23
N CYS A 40 -1.70 32.95 -18.13
CA CYS A 40 -2.34 34.23 -17.80
C CYS A 40 -3.07 34.80 -19.03
N ALA A 41 -4.27 35.35 -18.81
CA ALA A 41 -4.94 36.12 -19.85
C ALA A 41 -4.35 37.53 -19.93
N ALA A 42 -3.99 37.99 -21.14
CA ALA A 42 -3.69 39.40 -21.36
C ALA A 42 -4.95 40.24 -21.14
N CYS A 43 -4.80 41.38 -20.48
CA CYS A 43 -5.88 42.29 -20.15
C CYS A 43 -5.73 43.61 -20.94
N ALA A 44 -6.82 44.06 -21.56
CA ALA A 44 -6.96 45.37 -22.15
C ALA A 44 -8.02 46.17 -21.37
N GLU A 45 -7.60 47.27 -20.76
CA GLU A 45 -8.51 48.23 -20.13
C GLU A 45 -8.64 49.45 -21.02
N ILE A 46 -9.85 49.67 -21.54
CA ILE A 46 -10.12 50.63 -22.61
C ILE A 46 -11.14 51.65 -22.11
N GLU A 47 -10.82 52.94 -22.22
CA GLU A 47 -11.80 54.01 -22.04
C GLU A 47 -12.30 54.49 -23.39
N LEU A 48 -13.60 54.38 -23.60
CA LEU A 48 -14.26 54.82 -24.83
C LEU A 48 -15.11 56.06 -24.57
N TRP A 49 -15.05 57.01 -25.50
CA TRP A 49 -16.02 58.08 -25.62
C TRP A 49 -17.30 57.53 -26.26
N ALA A 50 -18.35 57.43 -25.45
CA ALA A 50 -19.61 56.80 -25.82
C ALA A 50 -20.83 57.67 -25.42
N PRO A 51 -21.14 58.76 -26.15
CA PRO A 51 -22.38 59.52 -25.99
C PRO A 51 -23.63 58.70 -26.39
N GLU A 52 -24.84 59.17 -26.13
CA GLU A 52 -26.07 58.45 -26.50
C GLU A 52 -26.07 58.02 -27.98
N ASN A 53 -26.42 56.76 -28.26
CA ASN A 53 -26.43 56.11 -29.58
C ASN A 53 -25.05 55.96 -30.29
N SER A 54 -23.95 56.19 -29.58
CA SER A 54 -22.61 55.87 -30.09
C SER A 54 -22.38 54.36 -30.19
N ARG A 55 -21.51 53.96 -31.14
CA ARG A 55 -21.06 52.56 -31.23
C ARG A 55 -20.21 52.23 -30.02
N SER A 56 -20.45 51.06 -29.44
CA SER A 56 -19.81 50.62 -28.20
C SER A 56 -19.54 49.13 -28.23
N ILE A 57 -18.66 48.67 -27.35
CA ILE A 57 -18.37 47.25 -27.14
C ILE A 57 -19.37 46.73 -26.12
N THR A 58 -20.09 45.66 -26.46
CA THR A 58 -21.05 45.00 -25.56
C THR A 58 -20.39 43.88 -24.75
N GLN A 59 -21.00 43.47 -23.64
CA GLN A 59 -20.53 42.31 -22.87
C GLN A 59 -20.48 41.06 -23.77
N GLY A 60 -19.39 40.29 -23.67
CA GLY A 60 -19.14 39.09 -24.44
C GLY A 60 -18.75 39.33 -25.90
N ALA A 61 -18.68 40.58 -26.35
CA ALA A 61 -18.21 40.88 -27.71
C ALA A 61 -16.72 40.56 -27.83
N GLU A 62 -16.38 39.77 -28.83
CA GLU A 62 -14.99 39.57 -29.27
C GLU A 62 -14.59 40.73 -30.20
N PHE A 63 -13.38 41.25 -30.09
CA PHE A 63 -12.85 42.27 -30.99
C PHE A 63 -11.34 42.12 -31.18
N THR A 64 -10.82 42.65 -32.28
CA THR A 64 -9.37 42.72 -32.49
C THR A 64 -8.85 44.10 -32.11
N LEU A 65 -7.69 44.13 -31.45
CA LEU A 65 -6.97 45.34 -31.11
C LEU A 65 -5.68 45.40 -31.93
N ALA A 66 -5.46 46.55 -32.57
CA ALA A 66 -4.22 46.86 -33.27
C ALA A 66 -3.62 48.17 -32.76
N ARG A 67 -2.30 48.25 -32.79
CA ARG A 67 -1.55 49.47 -32.59
C ARG A 67 -1.33 50.12 -33.95
N VAL A 68 -1.50 51.43 -34.02
CA VAL A 68 -1.32 52.23 -35.24
C VAL A 68 -0.19 53.21 -35.01
N ASP A 69 0.85 53.14 -35.84
CA ASP A 69 1.87 54.17 -35.88
C ASP A 69 1.29 55.44 -36.51
N ALA A 70 1.30 56.56 -35.77
CA ALA A 70 0.64 57.79 -36.21
C ALA A 70 1.34 58.49 -37.40
N GLU A 71 2.61 58.18 -37.66
CA GLU A 71 3.39 58.81 -38.74
C GLU A 71 3.31 58.00 -40.03
N SER A 72 3.53 56.69 -39.94
CA SER A 72 3.54 55.77 -41.09
C SER A 72 2.17 55.16 -41.40
N GLY A 73 1.24 55.17 -40.45
CA GLY A 73 -0.06 54.48 -40.56
C GLY A 73 0.04 52.95 -40.47
N ALA A 74 1.22 52.41 -40.21
CA ALA A 74 1.44 50.97 -40.07
C ALA A 74 0.62 50.41 -38.89
N GLN A 75 -0.03 49.26 -39.11
CA GLN A 75 -0.83 48.58 -38.09
C GLN A 75 -0.14 47.31 -37.63
N THR A 76 0.10 47.22 -36.33
CA THR A 76 0.65 46.03 -35.67
C THR A 76 -0.44 45.35 -34.86
N PRO A 77 -0.78 44.08 -35.13
CA PRO A 77 -1.73 43.32 -34.31
C PRO A 77 -1.28 43.25 -32.85
N VAL A 78 -2.19 43.55 -31.92
CA VAL A 78 -1.95 43.44 -30.48
C VAL A 78 -2.57 42.16 -29.92
N GLY A 79 -3.81 41.85 -30.30
CA GLY A 79 -4.50 40.64 -29.84
C GLY A 79 -5.98 40.61 -30.17
N VAL A 80 -6.59 39.46 -29.88
CA VAL A 80 -8.05 39.23 -29.94
C VAL A 80 -8.56 39.16 -28.51
N PHE A 81 -9.54 39.99 -28.17
CA PHE A 81 -10.03 40.18 -26.81
C PHE A 81 -11.55 39.98 -26.71
N LEU A 82 -12.00 39.38 -25.62
CA LEU A 82 -13.40 39.25 -25.21
C LEU A 82 -13.72 40.28 -24.13
N ALA A 83 -14.75 41.08 -24.36
CA ALA A 83 -15.16 42.14 -23.45
C ALA A 83 -15.95 41.62 -22.25
N GLU A 84 -15.53 42.00 -21.05
CA GLU A 84 -16.37 41.93 -19.86
C GLU A 84 -17.50 42.97 -19.92
N LYS A 85 -18.39 42.95 -18.92
CA LYS A 85 -19.48 43.93 -18.82
C LYS A 85 -18.93 45.38 -18.80
N PRO A 86 -19.23 46.21 -19.81
CA PRO A 86 -18.80 47.61 -19.82
C PRO A 86 -19.36 48.39 -18.63
N GLN A 87 -18.54 49.24 -18.04
CA GLN A 87 -18.90 50.05 -16.89
C GLN A 87 -18.98 51.53 -17.27
N LYS A 88 -20.08 52.20 -16.91
CA LYS A 88 -20.22 53.64 -17.15
C LYS A 88 -19.35 54.41 -16.16
N LYS A 89 -18.35 55.14 -16.67
CA LYS A 89 -17.43 55.97 -15.87
C LYS A 89 -17.96 57.40 -15.71
N SER A 90 -18.59 57.95 -16.75
CA SER A 90 -19.29 59.25 -16.72
C SER A 90 -20.41 59.29 -17.77
N ALA A 91 -21.07 60.45 -17.95
CA ALA A 91 -22.19 60.61 -18.90
C ALA A 91 -21.89 60.06 -20.31
N ASN A 92 -20.69 60.33 -20.82
CA ASN A 92 -20.25 59.99 -22.18
C ASN A 92 -18.98 59.12 -22.20
N VAL A 93 -18.62 58.47 -21.09
CA VAL A 93 -17.41 57.63 -21.02
C VAL A 93 -17.73 56.29 -20.39
N ILE A 94 -17.28 55.23 -21.05
CA ILE A 94 -17.35 53.87 -20.53
C ILE A 94 -15.94 53.29 -20.40
N ARG A 95 -15.77 52.39 -19.43
CA ARG A 95 -14.60 51.54 -19.26
C ARG A 95 -14.97 50.13 -19.70
N VAL A 96 -14.20 49.58 -20.62
CA VAL A 96 -14.29 48.19 -21.08
C VAL A 96 -13.05 47.48 -20.60
N THR A 97 -13.22 46.48 -19.75
CA THR A 97 -12.17 45.51 -19.43
C THR A 97 -12.37 44.34 -20.38
N ALA A 98 -11.31 43.89 -21.04
CA ALA A 98 -11.37 42.76 -21.96
C ALA A 98 -10.15 41.87 -21.78
N TYR A 99 -10.34 40.58 -21.92
CA TYR A 99 -9.29 39.58 -21.78
C TYR A 99 -9.08 38.84 -23.08
N ASP A 100 -7.87 38.38 -23.35
CA ASP A 100 -7.63 37.54 -24.52
C ASP A 100 -8.40 36.20 -24.44
N ARG A 101 -8.31 35.42 -25.53
CA ARG A 101 -8.97 34.12 -25.66
C ARG A 101 -8.54 33.09 -24.62
N MET A 102 -7.56 33.35 -23.76
CA MET A 102 -7.22 32.45 -22.66
C MET A 102 -8.41 32.24 -21.72
N THR A 103 -9.34 33.21 -21.63
CA THR A 103 -10.60 33.08 -20.86
C THR A 103 -11.58 32.05 -21.39
N LEU A 104 -11.47 31.64 -22.66
CA LEU A 104 -12.27 30.53 -23.20
C LEU A 104 -11.93 29.18 -22.52
N LEU A 105 -10.73 29.07 -21.94
CA LEU A 105 -10.30 27.90 -21.18
C LEU A 105 -10.88 27.86 -19.76
N ASP A 106 -11.55 28.91 -19.28
CA ASP A 106 -12.18 28.93 -17.93
C ASP A 106 -13.46 28.08 -17.86
N LYS A 107 -13.84 27.45 -18.98
CA LYS A 107 -14.93 26.47 -19.04
C LYS A 107 -14.67 25.30 -18.10
N ASP A 108 -15.66 24.95 -17.28
CA ASP A 108 -15.66 23.73 -16.46
C ASP A 108 -15.71 22.49 -17.37
N LEU A 109 -14.66 21.68 -17.28
CA LEU A 109 -14.47 20.45 -18.03
C LEU A 109 -14.72 19.21 -17.17
N SER A 110 -15.12 19.33 -15.91
CA SER A 110 -15.41 18.17 -15.03
C SER A 110 -16.42 17.19 -15.66
N PRO A 111 -17.55 17.64 -16.27
CA PRO A 111 -18.47 16.71 -16.94
C PRO A 111 -17.82 15.97 -18.10
N TRP A 112 -17.03 16.68 -18.92
CA TRP A 112 -16.33 16.09 -20.05
C TRP A 112 -15.24 15.11 -19.60
N LEU A 113 -14.45 15.44 -18.58
CA LEU A 113 -13.43 14.56 -18.01
C LEU A 113 -14.03 13.26 -17.46
N ARG A 114 -15.23 13.33 -16.86
CA ARG A 114 -15.95 12.14 -16.37
C ARG A 114 -16.26 11.17 -17.50
N ASP A 115 -16.67 11.68 -18.66
CA ASP A 115 -16.97 10.87 -19.84
C ASP A 115 -15.71 10.37 -20.56
N GLN A 116 -14.58 11.07 -20.42
CA GLN A 116 -13.31 10.72 -21.07
C GLN A 116 -12.46 9.70 -20.30
N GLN A 117 -12.88 9.20 -19.12
CA GLN A 117 -12.07 8.30 -18.30
C GLN A 117 -11.59 7.04 -19.05
N GLY A 118 -12.40 6.50 -19.96
CA GLY A 118 -12.05 5.32 -20.77
C GLY A 118 -11.04 5.59 -21.91
N SER A 119 -10.75 6.85 -22.21
CA SER A 119 -9.76 7.26 -23.22
C SER A 119 -8.34 7.34 -22.65
N PHE A 120 -8.19 7.27 -21.32
CA PHE A 120 -6.90 7.24 -20.65
C PHE A 120 -6.38 5.79 -20.51
N PRO A 121 -5.05 5.58 -20.48
CA PRO A 121 -4.01 6.61 -20.56
C PRO A 121 -3.86 7.22 -21.96
N MET A 122 -3.53 8.51 -22.03
CA MET A 122 -3.33 9.22 -23.30
C MET A 122 -2.10 10.14 -23.29
N PRO A 123 -1.48 10.43 -24.45
CA PRO A 123 -0.39 11.37 -24.53
C PRO A 123 -0.78 12.78 -24.08
N LEU A 124 0.11 13.47 -23.35
CA LEU A 124 -0.10 14.83 -22.87
C LEU A 124 -0.48 15.80 -24.00
N GLY A 125 0.15 15.69 -25.17
CA GLY A 125 -0.19 16.51 -26.34
C GLY A 125 -1.64 16.28 -26.82
N ALA A 126 -2.07 15.02 -26.91
CA ALA A 126 -3.44 14.68 -27.31
C ALA A 126 -4.48 15.20 -26.30
N LEU A 127 -4.16 15.19 -25.00
CA LEU A 127 -5.00 15.78 -23.97
C LEU A 127 -5.16 17.29 -24.18
N VAL A 128 -4.07 18.01 -24.45
CA VAL A 128 -4.10 19.46 -24.71
C VAL A 128 -4.95 19.78 -25.95
N GLU A 129 -4.81 19.03 -27.03
CA GLU A 129 -5.64 19.17 -28.24
C GLU A 129 -7.12 18.99 -27.92
N ALA A 130 -7.46 17.95 -27.16
CA ALA A 130 -8.83 17.68 -26.77
C ALA A 130 -9.42 18.78 -25.88
N VAL A 131 -8.65 19.28 -24.91
CA VAL A 131 -9.06 20.41 -24.05
C VAL A 131 -9.29 21.68 -24.87
N CYS A 132 -8.37 22.01 -25.79
CA CYS A 132 -8.51 23.19 -26.65
C CYS A 132 -9.76 23.09 -27.53
N ALA A 133 -10.02 21.91 -28.11
CA ALA A 133 -11.24 21.66 -28.89
C ALA A 133 -12.52 21.83 -28.05
N GLN A 134 -12.54 21.34 -26.81
CA GLN A 134 -13.69 21.50 -25.90
C GLN A 134 -13.94 22.96 -25.48
N CYS A 135 -12.87 23.76 -25.41
CA CYS A 135 -12.94 25.17 -25.06
C CYS A 135 -13.10 26.10 -26.27
N GLY A 136 -13.04 25.59 -27.49
CA GLY A 136 -13.12 26.40 -28.71
C GLY A 136 -11.89 27.29 -28.93
N VAL A 137 -10.72 26.83 -28.47
CA VAL A 137 -9.44 27.52 -28.60
C VAL A 137 -8.63 26.86 -29.71
N GLU A 138 -8.09 27.67 -30.61
CA GLU A 138 -7.22 27.21 -31.69
C GLU A 138 -5.76 27.14 -31.21
N LEU A 139 -5.08 26.02 -31.41
CA LEU A 139 -3.65 25.87 -31.12
C LEU A 139 -2.81 26.46 -32.26
N LEU A 140 -1.67 27.08 -31.93
CA LEU A 140 -0.70 27.50 -32.93
C LEU A 140 -0.17 26.25 -33.68
N PRO A 141 -0.35 26.14 -35.02
CA PRO A 141 0.00 24.93 -35.75
C PRO A 141 1.48 24.53 -35.58
N GLY A 142 1.72 23.25 -35.27
CA GLY A 142 3.06 22.69 -35.08
C GLY A 142 3.79 23.12 -33.78
N ASN A 143 3.23 24.04 -32.99
CA ASN A 143 3.85 24.49 -31.74
C ASN A 143 3.87 23.39 -30.66
N LEU A 144 2.80 22.60 -30.57
CA LEU A 144 2.65 21.59 -29.51
C LEU A 144 3.60 20.40 -29.72
N GLU A 145 3.69 19.86 -30.94
CA GLU A 145 4.53 18.69 -31.26
C GLU A 145 6.02 18.90 -30.96
N ALA A 146 6.49 20.15 -30.98
CA ALA A 146 7.87 20.52 -30.69
C ALA A 146 8.21 20.59 -29.19
N GLN A 147 7.22 20.48 -28.29
CA GLN A 147 7.44 20.62 -26.86
C GLN A 147 7.92 19.31 -26.21
N ALA A 148 8.70 19.43 -25.13
CA ALA A 148 9.11 18.29 -24.32
C ALA A 148 7.91 17.61 -23.66
N ASN A 149 8.02 16.33 -23.33
CA ASN A 149 7.02 15.56 -22.57
C ASN A 149 5.62 15.45 -23.22
N THR A 150 5.45 15.82 -24.49
CA THR A 150 4.16 15.70 -25.21
C THR A 150 3.70 14.25 -25.38
N SER A 151 4.64 13.32 -25.45
CA SER A 151 4.41 11.87 -25.48
C SER A 151 4.24 11.23 -24.10
N TYR A 152 4.38 12.00 -23.01
CA TYR A 152 4.17 11.48 -21.66
C TYR A 152 2.73 10.97 -21.51
N SER A 153 2.61 9.76 -20.98
CA SER A 153 1.34 9.04 -20.87
C SER A 153 0.61 9.47 -19.61
N VAL A 154 -0.36 10.37 -19.75
CA VAL A 154 -1.22 10.84 -18.65
C VAL A 154 -2.17 9.74 -18.24
N LEU A 155 -2.19 9.41 -16.95
CA LEU A 155 -3.13 8.44 -16.36
C LEU A 155 -4.53 9.05 -16.17
N PRO A 156 -5.58 8.23 -15.96
CA PRO A 156 -6.90 8.76 -15.62
C PRO A 156 -6.83 9.64 -14.37
N PHE A 157 -7.42 10.84 -14.46
CA PHE A 157 -7.50 11.79 -13.35
C PHE A 157 -8.87 12.49 -13.33
N TYR A 158 -9.24 13.01 -12.16
CA TYR A 158 -10.49 13.74 -11.98
C TYR A 158 -10.41 14.69 -10.77
N ALA A 159 -10.97 15.89 -10.90
CA ALA A 159 -11.37 16.74 -9.77
C ALA A 159 -12.59 17.58 -10.17
N ASP A 160 -13.41 17.96 -9.19
CA ASP A 160 -14.57 18.82 -9.45
C ASP A 160 -14.13 20.28 -9.68
N GLY A 161 -14.84 20.96 -10.59
CA GLY A 161 -14.53 22.34 -10.98
C GLY A 161 -13.26 22.49 -11.83
N MET A 162 -12.79 21.41 -12.46
CA MET A 162 -11.59 21.43 -13.29
C MET A 162 -11.81 22.27 -14.54
N THR A 163 -11.10 23.40 -14.66
CA THR A 163 -11.17 24.23 -15.87
C THR A 163 -10.19 23.76 -16.94
N GLY A 164 -10.51 24.03 -18.21
CA GLY A 164 -9.55 23.83 -19.30
C GLY A 164 -8.25 24.59 -19.06
N ARG A 165 -8.31 25.77 -18.43
CA ARG A 165 -7.14 26.59 -18.13
C ARG A 165 -6.23 25.89 -17.14
N GLN A 166 -6.79 25.29 -16.09
CA GLN A 166 -6.00 24.55 -15.11
C GLN A 166 -5.28 23.35 -15.75
N ILE A 167 -5.94 22.62 -16.66
CA ILE A 167 -5.32 21.51 -17.39
C ILE A 167 -4.20 22.04 -18.31
N VAL A 168 -4.42 23.16 -19.01
CA VAL A 168 -3.39 23.81 -19.84
C VAL A 168 -2.21 24.31 -19.00
N GLN A 169 -2.44 24.86 -17.80
CA GLN A 169 -1.39 25.25 -16.86
C GLN A 169 -0.54 24.04 -16.45
N TRP A 170 -1.20 22.95 -16.07
CA TRP A 170 -0.51 21.70 -15.71
C TRP A 170 0.27 21.10 -16.87
N ALA A 171 -0.28 21.13 -18.09
CA ALA A 171 0.42 20.68 -19.28
C ALA A 171 1.63 21.58 -19.59
N ALA A 172 1.45 22.91 -19.55
CA ALA A 172 2.54 23.88 -19.69
C ALA A 172 3.64 23.63 -18.66
N GLN A 173 3.27 23.33 -17.42
CA GLN A 173 4.22 23.02 -16.34
C GLN A 173 5.03 21.76 -16.65
N ALA A 174 4.36 20.68 -17.08
CA ALA A 174 4.99 19.42 -17.48
C ALA A 174 5.93 19.60 -18.68
N MET A 175 5.60 20.49 -19.62
CA MET A 175 6.43 20.81 -20.80
C MET A 175 7.56 21.81 -20.50
N CYS A 176 7.63 22.35 -19.28
CA CYS A 176 8.48 23.48 -18.90
C CYS A 176 8.28 24.73 -19.80
N ARG A 177 7.02 25.11 -20.00
CA ARG A 177 6.58 26.24 -20.82
C ARG A 177 5.61 27.14 -20.06
N PHE A 178 5.38 28.34 -20.58
CA PHE A 178 4.17 29.11 -20.30
C PHE A 178 3.24 29.03 -21.51
N ALA A 179 1.95 29.17 -21.27
CA ALA A 179 0.93 29.26 -22.30
C ALA A 179 0.50 30.73 -22.47
N ARG A 180 0.43 31.21 -23.71
CA ARG A 180 -0.05 32.56 -24.04
C ARG A 180 -0.90 32.56 -25.31
N MET A 181 -1.71 33.60 -25.49
CA MET A 181 -2.38 33.84 -26.77
C MET A 181 -1.47 34.66 -27.69
N THR A 182 -1.32 34.20 -28.94
CA THR A 182 -0.68 34.98 -29.99
C THR A 182 -1.55 36.20 -30.36
N PRO A 183 -1.00 37.21 -31.05
CA PRO A 183 -1.82 38.33 -31.55
C PRO A 183 -2.98 37.91 -32.47
N ALA A 184 -2.90 36.72 -33.08
CA ALA A 184 -3.97 36.13 -33.89
C ALA A 184 -5.04 35.39 -33.06
N GLY A 185 -4.85 35.27 -31.73
CA GLY A 185 -5.77 34.59 -30.83
C GLY A 185 -5.63 33.06 -30.82
N GLN A 186 -4.45 32.54 -31.15
CA GLN A 186 -4.10 31.12 -31.06
C GLN A 186 -3.31 30.85 -29.78
N LEU A 187 -3.48 29.69 -29.17
CA LEU A 187 -2.74 29.26 -27.98
C LEU A 187 -1.33 28.78 -28.39
N GLU A 188 -0.31 29.36 -27.78
CA GLU A 188 1.10 29.01 -27.96
C GLU A 188 1.71 28.61 -26.61
N PHE A 189 2.39 27.47 -26.58
CA PHE A 189 3.35 27.12 -25.53
C PHE A 189 4.72 27.64 -25.92
N ALA A 190 5.24 28.58 -25.14
CA ALA A 190 6.51 29.24 -25.43
C ALA A 190 7.42 29.25 -24.20
N TRP A 191 8.68 29.60 -24.43
CA TRP A 191 9.66 29.83 -23.38
C TRP A 191 10.39 31.14 -23.61
N TYR A 192 11.17 31.54 -22.62
CA TYR A 192 11.94 32.78 -22.68
C TYR A 192 12.99 32.74 -23.78
N ALA A 193 13.01 33.76 -24.63
CA ALA A 193 13.96 33.91 -25.73
C ALA A 193 14.66 35.28 -25.68
N PRO A 194 15.91 35.42 -26.18
CA PRO A 194 16.60 36.71 -26.20
C PRO A 194 15.82 37.78 -26.97
N ALA A 195 15.71 38.98 -26.39
CA ALA A 195 15.20 40.15 -27.08
C ALA A 195 16.19 40.62 -28.17
N GLY A 196 15.67 41.27 -29.21
CA GLY A 196 16.49 41.81 -30.31
C GLY A 196 17.41 42.96 -29.89
N THR A 197 17.07 43.70 -28.82
CA THR A 197 17.82 44.87 -28.34
C THR A 197 17.86 44.94 -26.81
N GLY A 198 18.96 45.44 -26.27
CA GLY A 198 19.10 45.74 -24.84
C GLY A 198 18.61 47.14 -24.49
N ILE A 199 18.35 47.38 -23.21
CA ILE A 199 17.94 48.69 -22.68
C ILE A 199 19.15 49.34 -22.01
N GLY A 200 19.69 50.39 -22.61
CA GLY A 200 20.77 51.18 -22.04
C GLY A 200 20.29 52.35 -21.16
N PRO A 201 21.20 53.10 -20.54
CA PRO A 201 20.88 54.21 -19.61
C PRO A 201 20.02 55.33 -20.21
N ALA A 202 20.12 55.55 -21.53
CA ALA A 202 19.32 56.53 -22.25
C ALA A 202 17.94 55.97 -22.71
N GLY A 203 17.70 54.67 -22.53
CA GLY A 203 16.51 53.97 -23.01
C GLY A 203 15.34 53.92 -22.03
N TYR A 204 15.55 54.28 -20.76
CA TYR A 204 14.52 54.29 -19.73
C TYR A 204 14.29 55.69 -19.14
N PHE A 205 13.13 55.91 -18.51
CA PHE A 205 12.80 57.19 -17.86
C PHE A 205 13.70 57.46 -16.64
N ALA A 206 13.93 58.73 -16.29
CA ALA A 206 14.59 59.07 -15.03
C ALA A 206 13.87 58.40 -13.84
N ASP A 207 14.64 57.78 -12.94
CA ASP A 207 14.15 56.93 -11.83
C ASP A 207 13.24 55.76 -12.26
N GLY A 208 13.28 55.40 -13.55
CA GLY A 208 12.44 54.36 -14.15
C GLY A 208 13.00 52.95 -14.03
N LEU A 209 14.20 52.78 -13.46
CA LEU A 209 14.86 51.49 -13.25
C LEU A 209 15.02 51.23 -11.74
N THR A 210 14.52 50.09 -11.27
CA THR A 210 14.71 49.59 -9.91
C THR A 210 15.08 48.11 -10.00
N TYR A 211 16.08 47.67 -9.24
CA TYR A 211 16.57 46.30 -9.30
C TYR A 211 17.08 45.84 -7.93
N GLU A 212 17.05 44.53 -7.73
CA GLU A 212 17.62 43.88 -6.56
C GLU A 212 19.15 43.81 -6.66
N ASP A 213 19.85 43.86 -5.52
CA ASP A 213 21.32 43.82 -5.50
C ASP A 213 21.91 42.43 -5.78
N TYR A 214 21.08 41.39 -5.81
CA TYR A 214 21.43 40.00 -6.08
C TYR A 214 21.04 39.51 -7.48
N GLN A 215 21.53 38.32 -7.83
CA GLN A 215 21.06 37.50 -8.95
C GLN A 215 20.43 36.23 -8.40
N THR A 216 19.36 35.76 -9.04
CA THR A 216 18.73 34.50 -8.65
C THR A 216 19.72 33.34 -8.83
N ALA A 217 19.73 32.43 -7.87
CA ALA A 217 20.49 31.19 -7.99
C ALA A 217 19.81 30.23 -8.98
N PRO A 218 20.59 29.50 -9.79
CA PRO A 218 20.08 28.40 -10.60
C PRO A 218 19.47 27.34 -9.68
N ILE A 219 18.46 26.64 -10.19
CA ILE A 219 17.88 25.53 -9.43
C ILE A 219 18.89 24.39 -9.30
N ASP A 220 18.90 23.75 -8.15
CA ASP A 220 19.73 22.58 -7.89
C ASP A 220 18.98 21.30 -8.31
N LYS A 221 17.64 21.29 -8.18
CA LYS A 221 16.79 20.14 -8.50
C LYS A 221 15.38 20.52 -8.92
N VAL A 222 14.72 19.60 -9.62
CA VAL A 222 13.27 19.60 -9.86
C VAL A 222 12.65 18.51 -8.98
N GLN A 223 11.53 18.82 -8.33
CA GLN A 223 10.76 17.88 -7.52
C GLN A 223 9.29 17.92 -7.96
N ILE A 224 8.75 16.76 -8.32
CA ILE A 224 7.34 16.57 -8.68
C ILE A 224 6.67 15.84 -7.52
N ARG A 225 5.67 16.44 -6.88
CA ARG A 225 4.96 15.85 -5.72
C ARG A 225 3.48 16.23 -5.73
N GLN A 226 2.64 15.49 -5.02
CA GLN A 226 1.21 15.82 -4.96
C GLN A 226 0.84 16.73 -3.78
N SER A 227 1.64 16.74 -2.72
CA SER A 227 1.44 17.62 -1.56
C SER A 227 2.77 17.96 -0.88
N ALA A 228 2.75 18.92 0.05
CA ALA A 228 3.93 19.30 0.83
C ALA A 228 4.46 18.17 1.75
N GLU A 229 3.62 17.19 2.08
CA GLU A 229 3.96 16.03 2.92
C GLU A 229 4.51 14.84 2.10
N ASP A 230 4.38 14.91 0.77
CA ASP A 230 4.85 13.91 -0.18
C ASP A 230 6.31 14.20 -0.60
N VAL A 231 7.16 13.18 -0.58
CA VAL A 231 8.55 13.28 -1.05
C VAL A 231 8.58 13.41 -2.58
N GLY A 232 7.64 12.78 -3.28
CA GLY A 232 7.54 12.84 -4.74
C GLY A 232 8.75 12.29 -5.49
N VAL A 233 8.85 12.63 -6.78
CA VAL A 233 9.97 12.29 -7.66
C VAL A 233 10.91 13.48 -7.78
N LEU A 234 12.21 13.24 -7.62
CA LEU A 234 13.22 14.30 -7.68
C LEU A 234 14.29 14.00 -8.74
N TYR A 235 14.80 15.06 -9.38
CA TYR A 235 15.88 14.98 -10.33
C TYR A 235 16.83 16.19 -10.19
N PRO A 236 18.16 16.00 -10.12
CA PRO A 236 18.88 14.72 -10.08
C PRO A 236 18.62 13.92 -8.79
N PRO A 237 18.54 12.57 -8.82
CA PRO A 237 17.98 11.73 -7.74
C PRO A 237 18.74 11.77 -6.40
N ASP A 238 20.00 12.25 -6.39
CA ASP A 238 20.84 12.33 -5.19
C ASP A 238 21.07 13.78 -4.72
N GLU A 239 20.36 14.76 -5.30
CA GLU A 239 20.56 16.17 -4.96
C GLU A 239 19.93 16.55 -3.62
N THR A 240 20.77 17.07 -2.71
CA THR A 240 20.39 17.41 -1.34
C THR A 240 20.23 18.91 -1.11
N ALA A 241 20.68 19.74 -2.05
CA ALA A 241 20.57 21.18 -1.96
C ALA A 241 19.10 21.66 -1.93
N ALA A 242 18.87 22.81 -1.30
CA ALA A 242 17.54 23.29 -0.95
C ALA A 242 16.84 24.09 -2.06
N ASN A 243 17.56 24.60 -3.07
CA ASN A 243 16.97 25.43 -4.12
C ASN A 243 16.29 24.55 -5.17
N ALA A 244 15.06 24.15 -4.88
CA ALA A 244 14.28 23.23 -5.72
C ALA A 244 13.19 23.98 -6.51
N LEU A 245 12.98 23.57 -7.76
CA LEU A 245 11.73 23.84 -8.46
C LEU A 245 10.73 22.74 -8.10
N VAL A 246 9.72 23.08 -7.31
CA VAL A 246 8.69 22.14 -6.87
C VAL A 246 7.44 22.27 -7.74
N LEU A 247 7.05 21.18 -8.39
CA LEU A 247 5.80 21.04 -9.13
C LEU A 247 4.84 20.26 -8.22
N GLU A 248 3.94 21.00 -7.56
CA GLU A 248 3.03 20.45 -6.57
C GLU A 248 1.58 20.39 -7.08
N GLY A 249 0.88 19.28 -6.79
CA GLY A 249 -0.55 19.13 -7.02
C GLY A 249 -0.96 19.06 -8.50
N ASN A 250 -0.01 18.77 -9.39
CA ASN A 250 -0.29 18.57 -10.80
C ASN A 250 -0.77 17.13 -11.03
N LEU A 251 -2.09 16.97 -11.19
CA LEU A 251 -2.72 15.66 -11.38
C LEU A 251 -2.40 15.02 -12.73
N LEU A 252 -1.84 15.77 -13.70
CA LEU A 252 -1.36 15.16 -14.93
C LEU A 252 -0.07 14.36 -14.67
N LEU A 253 0.73 14.76 -13.68
CA LEU A 253 2.00 14.15 -13.32
C LEU A 253 1.83 13.08 -12.22
N THR A 254 0.87 12.20 -12.41
CA THR A 254 0.65 11.01 -11.57
C THR A 254 1.05 9.75 -12.35
N SER A 255 1.80 8.85 -11.73
CA SER A 255 2.25 7.61 -12.36
C SER A 255 2.23 6.44 -11.38
N GLN A 256 2.14 5.22 -11.90
CA GLN A 256 2.26 3.99 -11.09
C GLN A 256 3.67 3.76 -10.54
N THR A 257 4.71 4.36 -11.14
CA THR A 257 6.10 4.21 -10.70
C THR A 257 6.86 5.54 -10.80
N ALA A 258 7.74 5.82 -9.83
CA ALA A 258 8.59 7.01 -9.85
C ALA A 258 9.42 7.14 -11.15
N ASP A 259 9.82 6.01 -11.73
CA ASP A 259 10.62 5.95 -12.96
C ASP A 259 9.91 6.54 -14.18
N ALA A 260 8.57 6.52 -14.22
CA ALA A 260 7.81 7.13 -15.31
C ALA A 260 7.84 8.67 -15.29
N LEU A 261 8.01 9.28 -14.10
CA LEU A 261 8.09 10.74 -13.93
C LEU A 261 9.52 11.27 -13.99
N ARG A 262 10.54 10.43 -13.79
CA ARG A 262 11.96 10.86 -13.85
C ARG A 262 12.33 11.53 -15.17
N PRO A 263 11.98 11.01 -16.36
CA PRO A 263 12.26 11.69 -17.62
C PRO A 263 11.59 13.06 -17.74
N VAL A 264 10.38 13.21 -17.18
CA VAL A 264 9.66 14.49 -17.15
C VAL A 264 10.43 15.49 -16.28
N ALA A 265 10.77 15.12 -15.05
CA ALA A 265 11.56 15.95 -14.14
C ALA A 265 12.93 16.32 -14.73
N GLN A 266 13.60 15.37 -15.40
CA GLN A 266 14.86 15.58 -16.10
C GLN A 266 14.72 16.62 -17.21
N ALA A 267 13.72 16.50 -18.09
CA ALA A 267 13.52 17.44 -19.18
C ALA A 267 13.27 18.87 -18.67
N ILE A 268 12.51 19.02 -17.58
CA ILE A 268 12.28 20.32 -16.94
C ILE A 268 13.58 20.86 -16.33
N TYR A 269 14.35 20.01 -15.64
CA TYR A 269 15.62 20.41 -15.03
C TYR A 269 16.62 20.90 -16.08
N GLU A 270 16.75 20.20 -17.20
CA GLU A 270 17.68 20.57 -18.28
C GLU A 270 17.37 21.94 -18.89
N ILE A 271 16.11 22.37 -18.91
CA ILE A 271 15.69 23.69 -19.39
C ILE A 271 15.98 24.78 -18.35
N MET A 272 15.89 24.45 -17.06
CA MET A 272 15.89 25.42 -15.94
C MET A 272 17.26 25.58 -15.26
N LYS A 273 18.15 24.58 -15.31
CA LYS A 273 19.36 24.48 -14.48
C LYS A 273 20.36 25.63 -14.61
N ASP A 274 20.38 26.35 -15.72
CA ASP A 274 21.35 27.44 -15.96
C ASP A 274 20.75 28.84 -15.86
N ILE A 275 19.45 28.95 -15.52
CA ILE A 275 18.75 30.24 -15.50
C ILE A 275 19.23 31.10 -14.32
N ARG A 276 19.71 32.30 -14.65
CA ARG A 276 20.10 33.36 -13.72
C ARG A 276 19.60 34.70 -14.24
N TYR A 277 19.03 35.51 -13.36
CA TYR A 277 18.56 36.84 -13.70
C TYR A 277 18.59 37.77 -12.48
N THR A 278 18.51 39.08 -12.72
CA THR A 278 18.35 40.10 -11.69
C THR A 278 16.90 40.53 -11.68
N PRO A 279 16.15 40.31 -10.58
CA PRO A 279 14.82 40.87 -10.43
C PRO A 279 14.88 42.40 -10.55
N LEU A 280 14.08 42.94 -11.46
CA LEU A 280 14.05 44.37 -11.74
C LEU A 280 12.72 44.81 -12.34
N THR A 281 12.46 46.10 -12.22
CA THR A 281 11.41 46.82 -12.93
C THR A 281 12.04 47.93 -13.74
N VAL A 282 11.73 48.01 -15.03
CA VAL A 282 12.22 49.08 -15.92
C VAL A 282 11.07 49.69 -16.70
N SER A 283 11.05 51.03 -16.75
CA SER A 283 10.07 51.80 -17.51
C SER A 283 10.73 52.49 -18.70
N VAL A 284 10.29 52.14 -19.91
CA VAL A 284 10.81 52.66 -21.19
C VAL A 284 9.73 53.35 -22.01
N PRO A 285 10.08 54.28 -22.91
CA PRO A 285 9.16 54.78 -23.92
C PRO A 285 8.63 53.65 -24.79
N LEU A 286 7.37 53.73 -25.19
CA LEU A 286 6.78 52.79 -26.14
C LEU A 286 7.40 52.96 -27.53
N ASP A 287 7.93 51.86 -28.04
CA ASP A 287 8.53 51.70 -29.37
C ASP A 287 7.95 50.45 -30.06
N ALA A 288 8.13 50.33 -31.38
CA ALA A 288 7.75 49.16 -32.16
C ALA A 288 8.45 47.88 -31.64
N ASP A 289 9.72 48.01 -31.27
CA ASP A 289 10.57 46.93 -30.76
C ASP A 289 10.57 46.83 -29.22
N SER A 290 9.54 47.40 -28.56
CA SER A 290 9.41 47.30 -27.10
C SER A 290 9.29 45.84 -26.65
N PRO A 291 10.14 45.38 -25.70
CA PRO A 291 10.16 43.98 -25.31
C PRO A 291 8.82 43.43 -24.87
N ALA A 292 8.56 42.16 -25.15
CA ALA A 292 7.34 41.45 -24.80
C ALA A 292 7.51 40.50 -23.60
N PRO A 293 6.43 40.16 -22.88
CA PRO A 293 6.45 39.05 -21.93
C PRO A 293 6.94 37.77 -22.61
N GLY A 294 7.91 37.11 -21.98
CA GLY A 294 8.61 35.95 -22.56
C GLY A 294 9.91 36.30 -23.29
N GLU A 295 10.38 37.53 -23.23
CA GLU A 295 11.71 37.89 -23.73
C GLU A 295 12.74 38.06 -22.61
N ILE A 296 14.01 37.86 -22.94
CA ILE A 296 15.16 38.06 -22.06
C ILE A 296 15.88 39.33 -22.50
N VAL A 297 15.90 40.34 -21.65
CA VAL A 297 16.45 41.66 -21.96
C VAL A 297 17.68 41.91 -21.10
N THR A 298 18.75 42.43 -21.73
CA THR A 298 19.87 42.99 -20.98
C THR A 298 19.59 44.46 -20.68
N VAL A 299 19.54 44.83 -19.41
CA VAL A 299 19.38 46.20 -18.93
C VAL A 299 20.71 46.69 -18.36
N GLU A 300 21.18 47.84 -18.83
CA GLU A 300 22.39 48.49 -18.36
C GLU A 300 22.05 49.75 -17.57
N ASP A 301 22.55 49.86 -16.35
CA ASP A 301 22.35 51.05 -15.52
C ASP A 301 23.33 52.18 -15.87
N ALA A 302 23.11 53.38 -15.30
CA ALA A 302 23.94 54.55 -15.55
C ALA A 302 25.42 54.40 -15.16
N TYR A 303 25.78 53.36 -14.40
CA TYR A 303 27.14 53.06 -13.96
C TYR A 303 27.79 51.94 -14.80
N GLY A 304 27.10 51.43 -15.82
CA GLY A 304 27.58 50.37 -16.71
C GLY A 304 27.35 48.95 -16.19
N ARG A 305 26.57 48.76 -15.12
CA ARG A 305 26.21 47.41 -14.63
C ARG A 305 25.16 46.81 -15.56
N ARG A 306 25.48 45.66 -16.14
CA ARG A 306 24.58 44.90 -17.03
C ARG A 306 23.86 43.81 -16.26
N MET A 307 22.54 43.76 -16.39
CA MET A 307 21.64 42.84 -15.72
C MET A 307 20.79 42.12 -16.76
N GLN A 308 20.69 40.79 -16.67
CA GLN A 308 19.71 40.04 -17.46
C GLN A 308 18.38 40.01 -16.71
N ALA A 309 17.29 40.35 -17.40
CA ALA A 309 15.94 40.31 -16.88
C ALA A 309 15.08 39.42 -17.77
N TYR A 310 14.31 38.52 -17.15
CA TYR A 310 13.33 37.69 -17.83
C TYR A 310 11.99 38.41 -17.72
N ILE A 311 11.47 38.93 -18.83
CA ILE A 311 10.28 39.78 -18.78
C ILE A 311 9.06 38.91 -18.51
N MET A 312 8.64 38.89 -17.24
CA MET A 312 7.51 38.12 -16.74
C MET A 312 6.18 38.83 -16.96
N ARG A 313 6.19 40.16 -16.84
CA ARG A 313 5.02 41.01 -17.00
C ARG A 313 5.39 42.29 -17.73
N ARG A 314 4.44 42.76 -18.54
CA ARG A 314 4.52 44.05 -19.23
C ARG A 314 3.21 44.80 -19.06
N THR A 315 3.30 46.07 -18.70
CA THR A 315 2.18 47.00 -18.71
C THR A 315 2.47 48.16 -19.66
N ILE A 316 1.61 48.38 -20.63
CA ILE A 316 1.66 49.52 -21.54
C ILE A 316 0.52 50.47 -21.15
N SER A 317 0.84 51.72 -20.81
CA SER A 317 -0.15 52.75 -20.51
C SER A 317 0.26 54.05 -21.17
N GLY A 318 -0.54 54.50 -22.14
CA GLY A 318 -0.16 55.59 -23.04
C GLY A 318 1.13 55.27 -23.79
N GLN A 319 2.13 56.16 -23.70
CA GLN A 319 3.44 56.01 -24.34
C GLN A 319 4.51 55.41 -23.43
N LYS A 320 4.12 54.80 -22.30
CA LYS A 320 5.03 54.19 -21.31
C LYS A 320 4.85 52.67 -21.31
N VAL A 321 5.96 51.94 -21.34
CA VAL A 321 6.03 50.50 -21.14
C VAL A 321 6.76 50.24 -19.83
N THR A 322 6.14 49.50 -18.93
CA THR A 322 6.77 48.99 -17.71
C THR A 322 6.96 47.50 -17.85
N LEU A 323 8.20 47.05 -17.69
CA LEU A 323 8.63 45.66 -17.79
C LEU A 323 9.07 45.21 -16.39
N GLU A 324 8.59 44.03 -15.98
CA GLU A 324 8.82 43.49 -14.64
C GLU A 324 9.40 42.07 -14.75
N SER A 325 10.47 41.84 -13.98
CA SER A 325 11.09 40.55 -13.70
C SER A 325 11.15 40.41 -12.17
N THR A 326 10.46 39.43 -11.61
CA THR A 326 10.42 39.20 -10.15
C THR A 326 11.14 37.91 -9.79
N GLY A 327 11.55 37.76 -8.53
CA GLY A 327 12.14 36.52 -8.04
C GLY A 327 12.83 36.73 -6.70
N HIS A 328 13.05 35.65 -5.97
CA HIS A 328 13.88 35.61 -4.77
C HIS A 328 15.31 35.22 -5.13
N ALA A 329 16.26 35.49 -4.22
CA ALA A 329 17.65 35.08 -4.41
C ALA A 329 17.80 33.54 -4.55
N ARG A 330 16.98 32.78 -3.82
CA ARG A 330 16.89 31.31 -3.85
C ARG A 330 15.45 30.86 -3.57
N ARG A 331 15.06 29.70 -4.10
CA ARG A 331 13.79 29.01 -3.83
C ARG A 331 13.95 28.07 -2.64
N ASP A 332 14.36 28.59 -1.49
CA ASP A 332 14.56 27.80 -0.28
C ASP A 332 13.17 27.47 0.32
N GLY A 333 12.46 26.53 -0.30
CA GLY A 333 11.24 25.95 0.24
C GLY A 333 11.56 25.07 1.44
N ALA A 334 10.75 25.17 2.51
CA ALA A 334 10.91 24.38 3.73
C ALA A 334 11.11 22.90 3.38
N SER A 335 12.34 22.45 3.64
CA SER A 335 12.80 21.06 3.69
C SER A 335 11.80 20.04 3.15
N ALA A 336 11.96 19.66 1.87
CA ALA A 336 11.61 18.29 1.53
C ALA A 336 12.35 17.42 2.55
N VAL A 337 11.59 16.76 3.42
CA VAL A 337 12.13 15.90 4.46
C VAL A 337 12.74 14.72 3.73
N ASN A 338 14.00 14.90 3.31
CA ASN A 338 14.88 13.84 2.90
C ASN A 338 14.72 12.72 3.93
N THR A 339 14.50 11.50 3.45
CA THR A 339 14.50 10.26 4.20
C THR A 339 15.36 10.39 5.45
N ARG A 340 14.72 10.61 6.62
CA ARG A 340 15.48 10.81 7.86
C ARG A 340 15.95 9.43 8.32
N ARG A 341 17.14 9.04 7.86
CA ARG A 341 17.91 7.96 8.50
C ARG A 341 18.59 8.53 9.74
N TRP A 342 18.00 8.31 10.90
CA TRP A 342 18.68 8.60 12.17
C TRP A 342 19.58 7.42 12.51
N GLN A 343 20.90 7.60 12.44
CA GLN A 343 21.87 6.67 13.04
C GLN A 343 22.26 7.20 14.42
N ASN A 344 22.07 6.39 15.47
CA ASN A 344 22.68 6.66 16.77
C ASN A 344 23.99 5.86 16.93
N LEU A 345 24.95 6.39 17.71
CA LEU A 345 26.24 5.74 18.01
C LEU A 345 26.11 4.40 18.81
N GLN A 346 24.89 3.88 19.01
CA GLN A 346 24.60 2.63 19.71
C GLN A 346 24.09 1.51 18.77
N GLY A 347 24.09 1.74 17.45
CA GLY A 347 23.71 0.69 16.49
C GLY A 347 22.21 0.50 16.29
N LYS A 348 21.39 1.51 16.60
CA LYS A 348 19.97 1.55 16.26
C LYS A 348 19.71 2.57 15.14
N MET A 349 18.89 2.19 14.18
CA MET A 349 18.51 2.96 13.00
C MET A 349 16.99 3.16 12.98
N LEU A 350 16.52 4.37 12.69
CA LEU A 350 15.11 4.63 12.42
C LEU A 350 15.00 5.20 11.01
N GLU A 351 14.21 4.53 10.16
CA GLU A 351 13.89 4.90 8.80
C GLU A 351 12.40 5.23 8.72
N ILE A 352 12.08 6.41 8.21
CA ILE A 352 10.71 6.85 7.97
C ILE A 352 10.63 7.20 6.49
N GLN A 353 9.75 6.51 5.78
CA GLN A 353 9.46 6.71 4.37
C GLN A 353 7.96 6.96 4.23
N ALA A 354 7.60 8.07 3.59
CA ALA A 354 6.22 8.38 3.24
C ALA A 354 6.20 8.62 1.73
N ASP A 355 5.31 7.92 1.03
CA ASP A 355 5.11 8.03 -0.42
C ASP A 355 3.62 7.91 -0.77
N VAL A 356 3.31 7.83 -2.07
CA VAL A 356 1.93 7.74 -2.57
C VAL A 356 1.23 6.44 -2.19
N ASP A 357 1.98 5.37 -1.91
CA ASP A 357 1.44 4.05 -1.58
C ASP A 357 1.19 3.91 -0.07
N GLY A 358 1.84 4.73 0.75
CA GLY A 358 1.59 4.80 2.18
C GLY A 358 2.70 5.37 3.05
N LEU A 359 2.60 5.10 4.36
CA LEU A 359 3.59 5.44 5.37
C LEU A 359 4.29 4.17 5.85
N ASN A 360 5.61 4.13 5.76
CA ASN A 360 6.46 3.06 6.26
C ASN A 360 7.45 3.61 7.31
N ILE A 361 7.35 3.11 8.54
CA ILE A 361 8.24 3.44 9.64
C ILE A 361 8.96 2.16 10.07
N ARG A 362 10.27 2.09 9.88
CA ARG A 362 11.10 0.95 10.28
C ARG A 362 12.16 1.38 11.30
N ALA A 363 12.04 0.90 12.52
CA ALA A 363 13.11 0.97 13.51
C ALA A 363 13.90 -0.34 13.50
N SER A 364 15.19 -0.31 13.21
CA SER A 364 16.06 -1.48 13.13
C SER A 364 17.31 -1.35 14.02
N GLN A 365 17.95 -2.47 14.32
CA GLN A 365 19.23 -2.55 15.03
C GLN A 365 20.27 -3.23 14.13
N LEU A 366 21.56 -3.01 14.37
CA LEU A 366 22.66 -3.58 13.58
C LEU A 366 22.72 -5.12 13.62
N ASP A 367 22.08 -5.75 14.60
CA ASP A 367 21.95 -7.21 14.70
C ASP A 367 20.87 -7.80 13.77
N GLY A 368 20.08 -6.95 13.11
CA GLY A 368 19.01 -7.33 12.18
C GLY A 368 17.61 -7.30 12.79
N ASN A 369 17.47 -7.02 14.09
CA ASN A 369 16.17 -6.87 14.75
C ASN A 369 15.46 -5.61 14.24
N TYR A 370 14.16 -5.68 13.97
CA TYR A 370 13.39 -4.50 13.60
C TYR A 370 11.94 -4.50 14.11
N SER A 371 11.36 -3.31 14.18
CA SER A 371 9.92 -3.10 14.24
C SER A 371 9.53 -2.21 13.06
N GLN A 372 8.46 -2.57 12.38
CA GLN A 372 7.94 -1.86 11.21
C GLN A 372 6.45 -1.56 11.39
N LEU A 373 6.05 -0.36 11.00
CA LEU A 373 4.66 0.03 10.80
C LEU A 373 4.52 0.44 9.34
N GLN A 374 3.64 -0.23 8.62
CA GLN A 374 3.28 0.09 7.24
C GLN A 374 1.79 0.39 7.16
N GLN A 375 1.43 1.59 6.71
CA GLN A 375 0.06 2.01 6.53
C GLN A 375 -0.15 2.34 5.07
N THR A 376 -1.03 1.61 4.39
CA THR A 376 -1.43 1.83 3.00
C THR A 376 -2.92 2.19 2.91
N VAL A 377 -3.44 2.40 1.70
CA VAL A 377 -4.88 2.59 1.46
C VAL A 377 -5.72 1.33 1.71
N ASP A 378 -5.06 0.17 1.76
CA ASP A 378 -5.71 -1.14 1.86
C ASP A 378 -5.47 -1.83 3.21
N SER A 379 -4.36 -1.50 3.90
CA SER A 379 -3.97 -2.15 5.15
C SER A 379 -3.24 -1.25 6.16
N ILE A 380 -3.32 -1.61 7.43
CA ILE A 380 -2.39 -1.15 8.48
C ILE A 380 -1.68 -2.39 9.02
N ASP A 381 -0.40 -2.51 8.71
CA ASP A 381 0.48 -3.60 9.07
C ASP A 381 1.50 -3.16 10.14
N LEU A 382 1.61 -3.95 11.19
CA LEU A 382 2.61 -3.81 12.23
C LEU A 382 3.40 -5.10 12.30
N GLU A 383 4.72 -5.00 12.30
CA GLU A 383 5.62 -6.14 12.38
C GLU A 383 6.73 -5.88 13.39
N VAL A 384 7.09 -6.89 14.16
CA VAL A 384 8.32 -6.89 14.95
C VAL A 384 9.04 -8.18 14.65
N SER A 385 10.31 -8.11 14.28
CA SER A 385 11.15 -9.26 13.97
C SER A 385 12.45 -9.21 14.77
N ALA A 386 12.83 -10.36 15.31
CA ALA A 386 14.11 -10.60 15.93
C ALA A 386 14.90 -11.62 15.09
N GLY A 387 16.10 -11.25 14.68
CA GLY A 387 17.06 -12.17 14.08
C GLY A 387 17.71 -13.01 15.17
N ALA A 388 17.46 -14.33 15.15
CA ALA A 388 18.12 -15.28 16.04
C ALA A 388 18.88 -16.31 15.20
N ASP A 389 20.16 -16.52 15.51
CA ASP A 389 20.95 -17.59 14.91
C ASP A 389 20.49 -18.91 15.52
N MET A 390 19.88 -19.75 14.69
CA MET A 390 19.52 -21.11 15.06
C MET A 390 20.68 -22.04 14.69
N ASP A 391 21.15 -22.81 15.66
CA ASP A 391 22.03 -23.95 15.41
C ASP A 391 21.26 -25.05 14.69
N VAL A 392 21.61 -25.28 13.42
CA VAL A 392 21.03 -26.36 12.60
C VAL A 392 21.85 -27.62 12.62
N SER A 393 23.11 -27.56 13.08
CA SER A 393 23.90 -28.77 13.38
C SER A 393 23.40 -29.49 14.63
N ASP A 394 22.75 -28.79 15.56
CA ASP A 394 22.11 -29.38 16.76
C ASP A 394 23.06 -30.29 17.57
N GLY A 395 24.33 -29.88 17.68
CA GLY A 395 25.38 -30.67 18.34
C GLY A 395 25.75 -31.99 17.63
N ALA A 396 25.52 -32.09 16.33
CA ALA A 396 25.86 -33.27 15.54
C ALA A 396 27.33 -33.68 15.71
N ALA A 397 27.54 -34.98 15.92
CA ALA A 397 28.86 -35.57 16.09
C ALA A 397 29.46 -36.00 14.73
N TRP A 398 30.76 -36.27 14.74
CA TRP A 398 31.43 -36.95 13.62
C TRP A 398 30.91 -38.39 13.51
N THR A 399 30.24 -38.74 12.41
CA THR A 399 29.54 -40.04 12.28
C THR A 399 29.98 -40.87 11.07
N ASP A 400 30.67 -40.27 10.10
CA ASP A 400 31.19 -40.98 8.92
C ASP A 400 32.65 -40.59 8.68
N PHE A 401 33.58 -41.50 8.94
CA PHE A 401 35.00 -41.24 8.90
C PHE A 401 35.83 -42.47 8.52
N SER A 402 37.00 -42.22 7.94
CA SER A 402 37.92 -43.25 7.49
C SER A 402 38.78 -43.82 8.62
N VAL A 403 39.50 -44.91 8.34
CA VAL A 403 40.22 -45.70 9.35
C VAL A 403 41.36 -44.95 10.05
N ASN A 404 41.98 -43.94 9.42
CA ASN A 404 43.07 -43.16 10.01
C ASN A 404 42.60 -41.82 10.60
N THR A 405 41.42 -41.84 11.21
CA THR A 405 40.86 -40.71 11.95
C THR A 405 40.71 -41.02 13.43
N VAL A 406 40.89 -39.99 14.26
CA VAL A 406 40.68 -40.08 15.70
C VAL A 406 39.67 -39.00 16.10
N VAL A 407 38.58 -39.42 16.75
CA VAL A 407 37.57 -38.51 17.30
C VAL A 407 37.70 -38.49 18.83
N ALA A 408 37.91 -37.31 19.39
CA ALA A 408 37.97 -37.09 20.84
C ALA A 408 37.06 -35.92 21.22
N GLY A 409 35.84 -36.22 21.67
CA GLY A 409 34.82 -35.20 21.91
C GLY A 409 34.32 -34.61 20.59
N ASP A 410 34.39 -33.29 20.45
CA ASP A 410 34.04 -32.54 19.24
C ASP A 410 35.19 -32.42 18.22
N MET A 411 36.40 -32.85 18.61
CA MET A 411 37.60 -32.77 17.79
C MET A 411 37.78 -34.03 16.94
N LEU A 412 38.01 -33.83 15.63
CA LEU A 412 38.47 -34.83 14.69
C LEU A 412 39.93 -34.54 14.32
N THR A 413 40.79 -35.56 14.35
CA THR A 413 42.14 -35.51 13.77
C THR A 413 42.22 -36.51 12.63
N ILE A 414 42.61 -36.04 11.44
CA ILE A 414 42.81 -36.87 10.24
C ILE A 414 44.30 -36.99 9.99
N THR A 415 44.81 -38.22 9.85
CA THR A 415 46.19 -38.49 9.46
C THR A 415 46.20 -39.17 8.09
N ALA A 416 47.04 -38.66 7.18
CA ALA A 416 47.11 -39.14 5.82
C ALA A 416 47.51 -40.63 5.71
N SER A 417 47.00 -41.30 4.68
CA SER A 417 47.34 -42.68 4.33
C SER A 417 47.45 -42.85 2.80
N SER A 418 47.56 -44.09 2.32
CA SER A 418 47.53 -44.37 0.88
C SER A 418 46.19 -44.04 0.20
N ASN A 419 45.11 -43.90 0.97
CA ASN A 419 43.75 -43.66 0.46
C ASN A 419 43.26 -42.25 0.85
N ASN A 420 42.07 -41.86 0.37
CA ASN A 420 41.40 -40.65 0.86
C ASN A 420 41.02 -40.84 2.33
N GLU A 421 41.48 -39.94 3.19
CA GLU A 421 41.14 -39.94 4.61
C GLU A 421 40.20 -38.77 4.90
N TYR A 422 39.08 -39.02 5.55
CA TYR A 422 38.03 -38.03 5.77
C TYR A 422 37.26 -38.27 7.06
N GLY A 423 36.59 -37.24 7.55
CA GLY A 423 35.53 -37.35 8.53
C GLY A 423 34.42 -36.34 8.23
N SER A 424 33.17 -36.70 8.53
CA SER A 424 31.99 -35.91 8.19
C SER A 424 31.03 -35.72 9.37
N ILE A 425 30.44 -34.53 9.44
CA ILE A 425 29.29 -34.16 10.27
C ILE A 425 28.11 -33.89 9.34
N PHE A 426 26.96 -34.49 9.62
CA PHE A 426 25.74 -34.30 8.83
C PHE A 426 24.78 -33.38 9.56
N ILE A 427 24.13 -32.49 8.82
CA ILE A 427 22.98 -31.76 9.33
C ILE A 427 21.82 -32.75 9.53
N PRO A 428 21.19 -32.81 10.73
CA PRO A 428 20.08 -33.74 10.99
C PRO A 428 18.92 -33.57 10.02
N GLU A 429 18.30 -34.68 9.60
CA GLU A 429 17.18 -34.68 8.63
C GLU A 429 16.05 -33.70 8.99
N LYS A 430 15.71 -33.63 10.28
CA LYS A 430 14.67 -32.71 10.82
C LYS A 430 14.95 -31.23 10.55
N ASN A 431 16.21 -30.87 10.28
CA ASN A 431 16.63 -29.49 10.03
C ASN A 431 16.83 -29.21 8.53
N LEU A 432 16.81 -30.21 7.65
CA LEU A 432 17.05 -30.03 6.20
C LEU A 432 15.98 -29.18 5.51
N SER A 433 14.71 -29.30 5.92
CA SER A 433 13.64 -28.44 5.41
C SER A 433 13.77 -26.98 5.85
N ARG A 434 14.44 -26.72 6.98
CA ARG A 434 14.58 -25.38 7.59
C ARG A 434 15.69 -24.54 6.96
N ILE A 435 16.61 -25.18 6.24
CA ILE A 435 17.78 -24.55 5.62
C ILE A 435 17.59 -24.27 4.13
N ARG A 436 16.47 -24.71 3.53
CA ARG A 436 16.12 -24.47 2.12
C ARG A 436 16.02 -22.98 1.82
N ALA A 437 16.61 -22.53 0.71
CA ALA A 437 16.70 -21.11 0.32
C ALA A 437 17.31 -20.18 1.41
N LYS A 438 18.12 -20.72 2.33
CA LYS A 438 18.80 -19.94 3.38
C LYS A 438 20.31 -19.96 3.19
N GLU A 439 20.97 -18.95 3.76
CA GLU A 439 22.43 -18.95 3.96
C GLU A 439 22.76 -19.71 5.25
N VAL A 440 23.56 -20.78 5.14
CA VAL A 440 24.11 -21.51 6.27
C VAL A 440 25.52 -21.00 6.57
N THR A 441 25.75 -20.58 7.80
CA THR A 441 27.07 -20.17 8.29
C THR A 441 27.68 -21.29 9.13
N TYR A 442 28.82 -21.81 8.67
CA TYR A 442 29.68 -22.74 9.40
C TYR A 442 30.78 -21.98 10.13
N THR A 443 30.93 -22.24 11.43
CA THR A 443 32.09 -21.81 12.23
C THR A 443 32.81 -23.03 12.75
N PHE A 444 34.14 -23.03 12.69
CA PHE A 444 34.97 -24.13 13.18
C PHE A 444 36.39 -23.63 13.48
N GLU A 445 37.17 -24.43 14.18
CA GLU A 445 38.61 -24.19 14.35
C GLU A 445 39.39 -25.34 13.73
N TYR A 446 40.54 -25.04 13.13
CA TYR A 446 41.43 -26.06 12.58
C TYR A 446 42.87 -25.87 13.07
N LYS A 447 43.65 -26.95 13.04
CA LYS A 447 45.06 -26.96 13.40
C LYS A 447 45.84 -27.93 12.53
N VAL A 448 46.94 -27.50 11.92
CA VAL A 448 47.88 -28.41 11.25
C VAL A 448 48.78 -29.05 12.31
N GLU A 449 48.65 -30.35 12.54
CA GLU A 449 49.37 -31.07 13.61
C GLU A 449 50.80 -31.43 13.18
N SER A 450 50.96 -31.81 11.92
CA SER A 450 52.25 -32.09 11.27
C SER A 450 52.20 -31.59 9.83
N THR A 451 53.36 -31.32 9.21
CA THR A 451 53.43 -30.78 7.86
C THR A 451 52.47 -31.50 6.90
N VAL A 452 51.50 -30.76 6.35
CA VAL A 452 50.42 -31.27 5.49
C VAL A 452 50.67 -30.81 4.06
N GLY A 453 50.64 -31.71 3.09
CA GLY A 453 51.00 -31.40 1.70
C GLY A 453 50.85 -32.59 0.75
N GLY A 454 51.34 -32.47 -0.48
CA GLY A 454 51.39 -33.53 -1.50
C GLY A 454 50.10 -33.81 -2.27
N SER A 455 48.94 -33.37 -1.76
CA SER A 455 47.64 -33.43 -2.44
C SER A 455 46.69 -32.39 -1.86
N THR A 456 45.43 -32.38 -2.31
CA THR A 456 44.43 -31.49 -1.75
C THR A 456 44.05 -31.89 -0.33
N CYS A 457 44.15 -30.93 0.60
CA CYS A 457 43.83 -31.10 2.00
C CYS A 457 42.99 -29.92 2.47
N GLY A 458 41.91 -30.18 3.22
CA GLY A 458 41.06 -29.10 3.70
C GLY A 458 39.68 -29.55 4.16
N VAL A 459 38.75 -28.61 4.11
CA VAL A 459 37.36 -28.79 4.53
C VAL A 459 36.44 -28.47 3.37
N ILE A 460 35.45 -29.33 3.15
CA ILE A 460 34.44 -29.25 2.10
C ILE A 460 33.06 -29.34 2.72
N VAL A 461 32.12 -28.52 2.25
CA VAL A 461 30.69 -28.68 2.51
C VAL A 461 30.05 -29.32 1.29
N TRP A 462 29.51 -30.52 1.46
CA TRP A 462 28.80 -31.26 0.42
C TRP A 462 27.30 -31.10 0.61
N TYR A 463 26.59 -30.89 -0.49
CA TYR A 463 25.14 -30.77 -0.55
C TYR A 463 24.58 -31.63 -1.69
N ASP A 464 23.49 -32.32 -1.41
CA ASP A 464 22.73 -33.12 -2.37
C ASP A 464 21.29 -32.63 -2.38
N TYR A 465 20.81 -32.26 -3.57
CA TYR A 465 19.44 -31.81 -3.79
C TYR A 465 18.65 -32.93 -4.46
N ALA A 466 17.39 -33.09 -4.07
CA ALA A 466 16.51 -34.16 -4.56
C ALA A 466 16.43 -34.29 -6.09
N ASN A 467 16.64 -33.19 -6.82
CA ASN A 467 16.48 -33.11 -8.28
C ASN A 467 17.79 -32.79 -9.04
N LYS A 468 18.94 -32.75 -8.37
CA LYS A 468 20.22 -32.39 -9.00
C LYS A 468 21.32 -33.37 -8.60
N SER A 469 22.40 -33.38 -9.36
CA SER A 469 23.61 -34.13 -9.00
C SER A 469 24.33 -33.50 -7.81
N ASP A 470 24.90 -34.34 -6.92
CA ASP A 470 25.70 -33.94 -5.75
C ASP A 470 26.71 -32.83 -6.06
N GLY A 471 26.74 -31.80 -5.22
CA GLY A 471 27.68 -30.67 -5.28
C GLY A 471 28.53 -30.56 -4.02
N GLY A 472 29.78 -30.13 -4.17
CA GLY A 472 30.70 -29.89 -3.06
C GLY A 472 31.38 -28.53 -3.21
N SER A 473 31.42 -27.76 -2.13
CA SER A 473 32.09 -26.46 -2.09
C SER A 473 33.14 -26.42 -0.99
N TYR A 474 34.34 -25.96 -1.31
CA TYR A 474 35.43 -25.91 -0.34
C TYR A 474 35.19 -24.80 0.67
N ALA A 475 35.08 -25.19 1.94
CA ALA A 475 34.97 -24.28 3.06
C ALA A 475 36.34 -23.74 3.50
N LEU A 476 37.39 -24.55 3.35
CA LEU A 476 38.77 -24.18 3.62
C LEU A 476 39.71 -25.02 2.74
N TYR A 477 40.60 -24.37 2.02
CA TYR A 477 41.76 -25.02 1.42
C TYR A 477 42.96 -24.83 2.34
N LEU A 478 43.50 -25.92 2.90
CA LEU A 478 44.79 -25.87 3.58
C LEU A 478 45.91 -25.84 2.52
N THR A 479 45.82 -26.73 1.55
CA THR A 479 46.74 -26.82 0.41
C THR A 479 46.12 -27.63 -0.72
N SER A 480 46.60 -27.42 -1.95
CA SER A 480 46.32 -28.25 -3.12
C SER A 480 47.55 -29.03 -3.61
N GLY A 481 48.64 -29.06 -2.81
CA GLY A 481 49.85 -29.83 -3.14
C GLY A 481 51.12 -29.37 -2.42
N ASP A 482 51.24 -28.08 -2.07
CA ASP A 482 52.40 -27.54 -1.35
C ASP A 482 52.37 -27.90 0.15
N ASP A 483 53.55 -27.97 0.76
CA ASP A 483 53.69 -28.28 2.19
C ASP A 483 53.33 -27.08 3.07
N VAL A 484 52.41 -27.31 4.00
CA VAL A 484 51.96 -26.35 5.02
C VAL A 484 52.54 -26.78 6.37
N ALA A 485 53.29 -25.88 7.00
CA ALA A 485 53.90 -26.13 8.31
C ALA A 485 52.84 -26.26 9.43
N PRO A 486 53.16 -26.93 10.55
CA PRO A 486 52.28 -27.00 11.71
C PRO A 486 51.83 -25.63 12.21
N THR A 487 50.59 -25.54 12.68
CA THR A 487 49.98 -24.30 13.17
C THR A 487 49.45 -24.47 14.59
N ASP A 488 49.14 -23.36 15.24
CA ASP A 488 48.18 -23.35 16.36
C ASP A 488 46.73 -23.38 15.83
N TRP A 489 45.76 -23.41 16.74
CA TRP A 489 44.34 -23.38 16.39
C TRP A 489 43.96 -22.06 15.73
N ILE A 490 43.35 -22.15 14.55
CA ILE A 490 42.91 -21.02 13.74
C ILE A 490 41.39 -21.09 13.59
N PRO A 491 40.63 -20.04 13.98
CA PRO A 491 39.20 -19.98 13.74
C PRO A 491 38.93 -19.71 12.26
N ALA A 492 37.93 -20.40 11.72
CA ALA A 492 37.47 -20.27 10.35
C ALA A 492 35.94 -20.09 10.31
N THR A 493 35.47 -19.34 9.32
CA THR A 493 34.05 -19.14 9.05
C THR A 493 33.80 -19.31 7.56
N TYR A 494 32.79 -20.10 7.23
CA TYR A 494 32.38 -20.36 5.86
C TYR A 494 30.88 -20.18 5.72
N LYS A 495 30.45 -19.59 4.61
CA LYS A 495 29.04 -19.33 4.30
C LYS A 495 28.68 -19.98 2.98
N ILE A 496 27.54 -20.65 2.95
CA ILE A 496 26.96 -21.22 1.73
C ILE A 496 25.50 -20.83 1.61
N ALA A 497 25.14 -20.24 0.46
CA ALA A 497 23.76 -20.01 0.10
C ALA A 497 23.19 -21.29 -0.55
N LEU A 498 22.12 -21.81 0.01
CA LEU A 498 21.43 -22.99 -0.51
C LEU A 498 20.30 -22.57 -1.43
N GLU A 499 20.02 -23.39 -2.42
CA GLU A 499 18.97 -23.14 -3.41
C GLU A 499 17.57 -23.43 -2.85
N GLU A 500 16.55 -23.09 -3.63
CA GLU A 500 15.15 -23.36 -3.31
C GLU A 500 14.75 -24.81 -3.61
N ASP A 501 15.65 -25.71 -3.93
CA ASP A 501 15.32 -27.14 -4.10
C ASP A 501 15.34 -27.89 -2.76
N ASP A 502 14.62 -29.01 -2.68
CA ASP A 502 14.64 -29.86 -1.48
C ASP A 502 16.03 -30.49 -1.31
N ILE A 503 16.57 -30.38 -0.10
CA ILE A 503 17.92 -30.84 0.25
C ILE A 503 17.79 -32.21 0.91
N ASN A 504 18.35 -33.23 0.26
CA ASN A 504 18.42 -34.58 0.81
C ASN A 504 19.52 -34.70 1.86
N LYS A 505 20.62 -33.95 1.67
CA LYS A 505 21.81 -34.09 2.50
C LYS A 505 22.65 -32.81 2.48
N LEU A 506 23.09 -32.38 3.65
CA LEU A 506 24.13 -31.36 3.81
C LEU A 506 25.14 -31.87 4.85
N GLN A 507 26.42 -31.94 4.48
CA GLN A 507 27.48 -32.43 5.36
C GLN A 507 28.71 -31.51 5.32
N PHE A 508 29.34 -31.35 6.48
CA PHE A 508 30.65 -30.74 6.64
C PHE A 508 31.69 -31.84 6.72
N GLN A 509 32.70 -31.82 5.85
CA GLN A 509 33.69 -32.88 5.73
C GLN A 509 35.11 -32.29 5.79
N ALA A 510 35.93 -32.81 6.69
CA ALA A 510 37.38 -32.61 6.65
C ALA A 510 38.01 -33.76 5.85
N ILE A 511 38.99 -33.48 4.99
CA ILE A 511 39.54 -34.47 4.05
C ILE A 511 41.03 -34.22 3.72
N ILE A 512 41.78 -35.32 3.58
CA ILE A 512 43.07 -35.41 2.93
C ILE A 512 42.90 -36.37 1.74
N TYR A 513 43.09 -35.88 0.51
CA TYR A 513 43.01 -36.73 -0.68
C TYR A 513 44.24 -37.64 -0.81
N SER A 514 44.06 -38.76 -1.51
CA SER A 514 45.12 -39.73 -1.80
C SER A 514 46.34 -39.05 -2.42
N GLY A 515 47.53 -39.47 -1.99
CA GLY A 515 48.80 -38.82 -2.32
C GLY A 515 49.21 -37.69 -1.34
N GLY A 516 48.30 -37.28 -0.46
CA GLY A 516 48.61 -36.33 0.61
C GLY A 516 49.42 -36.97 1.74
N HIS A 517 50.08 -36.14 2.54
CA HIS A 517 50.79 -36.54 3.76
C HIS A 517 50.50 -35.57 4.91
N GLY A 518 50.88 -35.95 6.13
CA GLY A 518 50.68 -35.12 7.33
C GLY A 518 49.39 -35.41 8.10
N ALA A 519 49.05 -34.50 9.02
CA ALA A 519 47.82 -34.58 9.81
C ALA A 519 47.30 -33.20 10.17
N PHE A 520 45.97 -33.03 10.18
CA PHE A 520 45.32 -31.83 10.70
C PHE A 520 44.07 -32.19 11.51
N SER A 521 43.73 -31.30 12.45
CA SER A 521 42.59 -31.43 13.35
C SER A 521 41.56 -30.35 13.09
N VAL A 522 40.28 -30.66 13.34
CA VAL A 522 39.14 -29.73 13.28
C VAL A 522 38.28 -29.93 14.52
N ARG A 523 37.80 -28.85 15.14
CA ARG A 523 36.89 -28.88 16.29
C ARG A 523 35.91 -27.70 16.27
N ASN A 524 34.99 -27.66 17.25
CA ASN A 524 34.01 -26.58 17.41
C ASN A 524 33.18 -26.29 16.14
N VAL A 525 32.87 -27.35 15.36
CA VAL A 525 32.08 -27.20 14.13
C VAL A 525 30.64 -26.91 14.48
N LYS A 526 30.11 -25.79 13.99
CA LYS A 526 28.73 -25.38 14.19
C LYS A 526 28.16 -24.82 12.89
N ALA A 527 26.98 -25.30 12.51
CA ALA A 527 26.21 -24.77 11.39
C ALA A 527 25.02 -23.95 11.93
N THR A 528 24.88 -22.71 11.48
CA THR A 528 23.80 -21.82 11.91
C THR A 528 23.07 -21.22 10.71
N ILE A 529 21.76 -21.01 10.86
CA ILE A 529 20.96 -20.16 9.98
C ILE A 529 20.40 -19.00 10.78
N ARG A 530 20.19 -17.85 10.13
CA ARG A 530 19.33 -16.82 10.69
C ARG A 530 17.88 -17.24 10.60
N THR A 531 17.21 -17.29 11.74
CA THR A 531 15.76 -17.41 11.84
C THR A 531 15.15 -16.05 12.14
N GLU A 532 14.03 -15.78 11.48
CA GLU A 532 13.21 -14.61 11.76
C GLU A 532 12.12 -15.04 12.74
N ALA A 533 12.23 -14.63 14.00
CA ALA A 533 11.16 -14.76 14.97
C ALA A 533 10.42 -13.41 14.99
N GLY A 534 9.21 -13.36 14.44
CA GLY A 534 8.48 -12.10 14.36
C GLY A 534 7.00 -12.23 14.67
N SER A 535 6.40 -11.15 15.18
CA SER A 535 4.96 -11.02 15.38
C SER A 535 4.44 -9.97 14.41
N SER A 536 3.27 -10.22 13.81
CA SER A 536 2.61 -9.29 12.93
C SER A 536 1.14 -9.09 13.30
N ILE A 537 0.65 -7.88 13.06
CA ILE A 537 -0.77 -7.53 13.10
C ILE A 537 -1.08 -6.81 11.81
N SER A 538 -2.05 -7.32 11.05
CA SER A 538 -2.55 -6.69 9.83
C SER A 538 -4.03 -6.38 10.00
N LEU A 539 -4.42 -5.13 9.79
CA LEU A 539 -5.80 -4.70 9.67
C LEU A 539 -6.08 -4.39 8.20
N THR A 540 -7.03 -5.11 7.60
CA THR A 540 -7.50 -4.87 6.23
C THR A 540 -8.99 -4.56 6.23
N ARG A 541 -9.56 -4.23 5.06
CA ARG A 541 -11.03 -4.08 4.93
C ARG A 541 -11.79 -5.38 5.18
N ASP A 542 -11.11 -6.51 5.02
CA ASP A 542 -11.71 -7.85 5.12
C ASP A 542 -11.57 -8.45 6.53
N GLY A 543 -10.68 -7.92 7.38
CA GLY A 543 -10.56 -8.39 8.76
C GLY A 543 -9.26 -8.01 9.47
N ILE A 544 -8.98 -8.72 10.56
CA ILE A 544 -7.75 -8.58 11.37
C ILE A 544 -6.99 -9.90 11.34
N VAL A 545 -5.73 -9.88 10.95
CA VAL A 545 -4.81 -11.03 11.01
C VAL A 545 -3.77 -10.77 12.07
N ILE A 546 -3.55 -11.75 12.97
CA ILE A 546 -2.48 -11.69 13.99
C ILE A 546 -1.64 -12.95 13.82
N GLY A 547 -0.35 -12.78 13.50
CA GLY A 547 0.55 -13.90 13.20
C GLY A 547 1.82 -13.87 14.05
N THR A 548 2.42 -15.04 14.23
CA THR A 548 3.78 -15.17 14.78
C THR A 548 4.58 -16.09 13.87
N ALA A 549 5.66 -15.64 13.24
CA ALA A 549 6.50 -16.52 12.43
C ALA A 549 7.02 -17.70 13.26
N PRO A 550 6.93 -18.95 12.78
CA PRO A 550 6.56 -19.38 11.41
C PRO A 550 5.06 -19.66 11.18
N ASN A 551 4.19 -19.42 12.17
CA ASN A 551 2.77 -19.72 12.13
C ASN A 551 1.91 -18.44 12.03
N VAL A 552 1.53 -18.08 10.80
CA VAL A 552 0.49 -17.07 10.58
C VAL A 552 -0.86 -17.69 10.94
N VAL A 553 -1.45 -17.27 12.05
CA VAL A 553 -2.85 -17.63 12.36
C VAL A 553 -3.74 -16.68 11.57
N GLN A 554 -4.16 -17.10 10.38
CA GLN A 554 -5.27 -16.43 9.68
C GLN A 554 -6.54 -16.58 10.53
N ILE A 555 -7.06 -15.46 11.02
CA ILE A 555 -8.34 -15.42 11.76
C ILE A 555 -9.54 -15.62 10.81
N ASP A 556 -9.32 -15.82 9.51
CA ASP A 556 -10.37 -16.27 8.59
C ASP A 556 -10.67 -17.78 8.70
N GLY A 557 -9.82 -18.54 9.43
CA GLY A 557 -9.96 -19.99 9.67
C GLY A 557 -10.33 -20.36 11.12
N ALA A 558 -10.75 -19.41 11.96
CA ALA A 558 -11.00 -19.65 13.39
C ALA A 558 -12.05 -20.76 13.66
N ARG A 559 -12.96 -21.01 12.71
CA ARG A 559 -13.92 -22.13 12.81
C ARG A 559 -13.24 -23.49 12.69
N ASP A 560 -12.31 -23.64 11.75
CA ASP A 560 -11.63 -24.91 11.48
C ASP A 560 -10.57 -25.21 12.55
N ALA A 561 -9.86 -24.19 13.04
CA ALA A 561 -8.92 -24.33 14.15
C ALA A 561 -9.61 -24.65 15.49
N PHE A 562 -10.80 -24.10 15.75
CA PHE A 562 -11.61 -24.43 16.93
C PHE A 562 -12.16 -25.86 16.85
N ALA A 563 -12.50 -26.33 15.65
CA ALA A 563 -13.01 -27.70 15.41
C ALA A 563 -11.91 -28.77 15.44
N GLN A 564 -10.64 -28.42 15.15
CA GLN A 564 -9.51 -29.36 15.09
C GLN A 564 -8.66 -29.41 16.38
N SER A 565 -8.90 -28.51 17.33
CA SER A 565 -8.16 -28.48 18.60
C SER A 565 -8.55 -29.63 19.52
N ASP A 566 -7.56 -30.35 20.06
CA ASP A 566 -7.70 -31.38 21.08
C ASP A 566 -7.80 -30.82 22.52
N HIS A 567 -7.81 -29.50 22.67
CA HIS A 567 -7.87 -28.82 23.97
C HIS A 567 -9.30 -28.40 24.37
N SER A 568 -9.65 -28.56 25.64
CA SER A 568 -10.97 -28.17 26.17
C SER A 568 -11.15 -26.64 26.20
N VAL A 569 -12.18 -26.12 25.53
CA VAL A 569 -12.61 -24.72 25.68
C VAL A 569 -13.75 -24.65 26.69
N THR A 570 -13.54 -23.93 27.79
CA THR A 570 -14.56 -23.72 28.83
C THR A 570 -15.14 -22.30 28.73
N ILE A 571 -16.44 -22.19 28.45
CA ILE A 571 -17.16 -20.90 28.45
C ILE A 571 -17.83 -20.73 29.82
N ASN A 572 -17.23 -19.91 30.68
CA ASN A 572 -17.60 -19.82 32.10
C ASN A 572 -18.86 -18.98 32.41
N SER A 573 -19.39 -18.19 31.46
CA SER A 573 -20.65 -17.46 31.63
C SER A 573 -21.15 -16.77 30.36
N GLY A 574 -22.47 -16.75 30.14
CA GLY A 574 -23.16 -16.04 29.05
C GLY A 574 -24.32 -16.87 28.45
N THR A 575 -25.20 -16.23 27.68
CA THR A 575 -26.17 -16.95 26.83
C THR A 575 -25.51 -17.29 25.50
N ILE A 576 -25.49 -18.58 25.13
CA ILE A 576 -25.05 -19.02 23.80
C ILE A 576 -26.29 -19.24 22.94
N THR A 577 -26.50 -18.37 21.95
CA THR A 577 -27.60 -18.49 20.99
C THR A 577 -27.08 -19.03 19.68
N PHE A 578 -27.48 -20.25 19.31
CA PHE A 578 -27.28 -20.81 17.98
C PHE A 578 -28.42 -20.35 17.06
N ALA A 579 -28.10 -19.59 16.02
CA ALA A 579 -29.10 -19.20 15.01
C ALA A 579 -29.36 -20.39 14.07
N ALA A 580 -30.62 -20.76 13.87
CA ALA A 580 -31.04 -21.92 13.06
C ALA A 580 -30.45 -23.27 13.54
N ASN A 581 -30.59 -24.33 12.73
CA ASN A 581 -30.17 -25.71 13.02
C ASN A 581 -28.63 -25.89 13.02
N THR A 582 -27.89 -25.09 13.81
CA THR A 582 -26.43 -24.99 13.75
C THR A 582 -25.70 -25.62 14.94
N LEU A 583 -26.43 -26.20 15.89
CA LEU A 583 -25.83 -27.06 16.92
C LEU A 583 -25.62 -28.47 16.35
N VAL A 584 -24.37 -28.81 16.04
CA VAL A 584 -23.97 -30.18 15.68
C VAL A 584 -23.36 -30.82 16.93
N VAL A 585 -24.03 -31.85 17.46
CA VAL A 585 -23.47 -32.71 18.51
C VAL A 585 -22.97 -33.98 17.84
N ASP A 586 -21.65 -34.08 17.65
CA ASP A 586 -21.01 -35.27 17.10
C ASP A 586 -20.83 -36.31 18.23
N SER A 587 -21.92 -37.03 18.52
CA SER A 587 -21.94 -38.08 19.54
C SER A 587 -22.77 -39.25 19.08
N GLU A 588 -22.24 -40.46 19.27
CA GLU A 588 -23.03 -41.69 19.10
C GLU A 588 -24.12 -41.84 20.19
N ASN A 589 -23.99 -41.12 21.31
CA ASN A 589 -24.88 -41.25 22.46
C ASN A 589 -25.90 -40.11 22.60
N PHE A 590 -25.75 -39.00 21.87
CA PHE A 590 -26.69 -37.89 21.83
C PHE A 590 -26.80 -37.34 20.40
N LYS A 591 -27.94 -37.57 19.75
CA LYS A 591 -28.19 -37.14 18.36
C LYS A 591 -29.36 -36.15 18.33
N LEU A 592 -29.16 -34.98 17.72
CA LEU A 592 -30.20 -33.99 17.44
C LEU A 592 -30.41 -33.95 15.92
N THR A 593 -31.61 -34.29 15.45
CA THR A 593 -31.97 -34.25 14.03
C THR A 593 -32.50 -32.88 13.63
N SER A 594 -32.50 -32.59 12.31
CA SER A 594 -32.89 -31.29 11.75
C SER A 594 -34.37 -30.93 11.92
N ASP A 595 -35.22 -31.92 12.25
CA ASP A 595 -36.62 -31.75 12.62
C ASP A 595 -36.82 -31.50 14.13
N GLY A 596 -35.73 -31.43 14.91
CA GLY A 596 -35.74 -31.18 16.34
C GLY A 596 -35.86 -32.44 17.21
N SER A 597 -35.86 -33.65 16.63
CA SER A 597 -35.91 -34.88 17.43
C SER A 597 -34.58 -35.12 18.15
N VAL A 598 -34.66 -35.55 19.42
CA VAL A 598 -33.49 -35.88 20.25
C VAL A 598 -33.47 -37.37 20.53
N THR A 599 -32.37 -38.03 20.16
CA THR A 599 -32.11 -39.45 20.49
C THR A 599 -30.97 -39.53 21.50
N ILE A 600 -31.19 -40.23 22.61
CA ILE A 600 -30.20 -40.43 23.66
C ILE A 600 -29.98 -41.94 23.84
N THR A 601 -28.73 -42.39 23.73
CA THR A 601 -28.32 -43.75 24.03
C THR A 601 -27.69 -43.75 25.43
N GLY A 602 -28.46 -44.16 26.45
CA GLY A 602 -28.02 -44.13 27.86
C GLY A 602 -29.18 -43.97 28.84
N THR A 603 -28.86 -43.56 30.07
CA THR A 603 -29.87 -43.28 31.12
C THR A 603 -30.33 -41.84 31.06
N PHE A 604 -31.64 -41.61 31.03
CA PHE A 604 -32.23 -40.30 31.31
C PHE A 604 -32.72 -40.26 32.76
N HIS A 605 -32.11 -39.39 33.58
CA HIS A 605 -32.37 -39.26 35.01
C HIS A 605 -32.86 -37.86 35.34
N THR A 606 -34.02 -37.75 35.96
CA THR A 606 -34.53 -36.48 36.52
C THR A 606 -34.84 -36.65 38.00
N SER A 607 -34.47 -35.69 38.83
CA SER A 607 -34.66 -35.73 40.28
C SER A 607 -34.88 -34.32 40.83
N ASP A 608 -35.87 -34.14 41.70
CA ASP A 608 -36.08 -32.92 42.47
C ASP A 608 -35.55 -33.04 43.92
N GLY A 609 -34.83 -34.13 44.22
CA GLY A 609 -34.35 -34.49 45.55
C GLY A 609 -35.35 -35.26 46.42
N THR A 610 -36.63 -35.31 46.02
CA THR A 610 -37.72 -36.02 46.71
C THR A 610 -38.40 -37.08 45.84
N SER A 611 -38.47 -36.85 44.54
CA SER A 611 -38.94 -37.75 43.50
C SER A 611 -37.87 -37.85 42.41
N ARG A 612 -37.77 -39.01 41.76
CA ARG A 612 -36.96 -39.15 40.55
C ARG A 612 -37.62 -40.03 39.52
N VAL A 613 -37.29 -39.82 38.25
CA VAL A 613 -37.68 -40.70 37.14
C VAL A 613 -36.42 -41.15 36.40
N ASP A 614 -36.29 -42.45 36.24
CA ASP A 614 -35.20 -43.09 35.52
C ASP A 614 -35.77 -43.74 34.25
N VAL A 615 -35.29 -43.32 33.08
CA VAL A 615 -35.53 -44.01 31.81
C VAL A 615 -34.23 -44.70 31.40
N GLN A 616 -34.21 -46.02 31.56
CA GLN A 616 -33.04 -46.86 31.24
C GLN A 616 -33.48 -48.31 31.01
N ASP A 617 -32.68 -49.08 30.26
CA ASP A 617 -32.86 -50.53 30.07
C ASP A 617 -34.26 -50.93 29.57
N GLY A 618 -34.94 -50.05 28.83
CA GLY A 618 -36.32 -50.28 28.36
C GLY A 618 -37.40 -50.10 29.44
N LEU A 619 -37.06 -49.45 30.55
CA LEU A 619 -37.93 -49.20 31.70
C LEU A 619 -38.10 -47.70 31.94
N ILE A 620 -39.29 -47.29 32.38
CA ILE A 620 -39.52 -46.00 33.03
C ILE A 620 -39.85 -46.27 34.48
N ARG A 621 -38.95 -45.90 35.38
CA ARG A 621 -39.10 -46.08 36.83
C ARG A 621 -39.33 -44.75 37.51
N VAL A 622 -40.41 -44.65 38.27
CA VAL A 622 -40.67 -43.53 39.16
C VAL A 622 -40.26 -43.94 40.56
N TRP A 623 -39.47 -43.12 41.23
CA TRP A 623 -39.05 -43.35 42.60
C TRP A 623 -39.44 -42.20 43.51
N ARG A 624 -39.65 -42.54 44.77
CA ARG A 624 -39.92 -41.60 45.84
C ARG A 624 -38.93 -41.79 46.97
N LYS A 625 -38.38 -40.70 47.48
CA LYS A 625 -37.56 -40.70 48.69
C LYS A 625 -38.50 -40.69 49.90
N ILE A 626 -38.32 -41.65 50.81
CA ILE A 626 -39.11 -41.74 52.04
C ILE A 626 -38.34 -41.13 53.23
N ASN A 627 -38.98 -41.03 54.40
CA ASN A 627 -38.47 -40.29 55.56
C ASN A 627 -37.10 -40.78 56.10
N ASP A 628 -36.69 -42.01 55.78
CA ASP A 628 -35.38 -42.57 56.13
C ASP A 628 -34.27 -42.23 55.10
N ASN A 629 -34.55 -41.31 54.17
CA ASN A 629 -33.72 -40.92 53.04
C ASN A 629 -33.43 -42.02 52.00
N THR A 630 -34.06 -43.19 52.10
CA THR A 630 -33.95 -44.23 51.08
C THR A 630 -34.91 -43.99 49.92
N TRP A 631 -34.49 -44.37 48.72
CA TRP A 631 -35.34 -44.37 47.54
C TRP A 631 -36.17 -45.65 47.48
N ARG A 632 -37.45 -45.49 47.18
CA ARG A 632 -38.42 -46.57 46.98
C ARG A 632 -39.03 -46.41 45.59
N GLU A 633 -39.11 -47.49 44.84
CA GLU A 633 -39.71 -47.48 43.50
C GLU A 633 -41.22 -47.37 43.66
N ALA A 634 -41.84 -46.31 43.16
CA ALA A 634 -43.28 -46.10 43.28
C ALA A 634 -44.04 -46.74 42.11
N ALA A 635 -43.45 -46.70 40.91
CA ALA A 635 -44.04 -47.25 39.72
C ALA A 635 -42.99 -47.67 38.70
N THR A 636 -43.32 -48.69 37.91
CA THR A 636 -42.51 -49.18 36.80
C THR A 636 -43.40 -49.36 35.59
N LEU A 637 -43.06 -48.70 34.49
CA LEU A 637 -43.53 -49.07 33.16
C LEU A 637 -42.41 -49.85 32.48
N ALA A 638 -42.73 -51.07 32.04
CA ALA A 638 -41.75 -52.01 31.53
C ALA A 638 -42.27 -52.75 30.30
N SER A 639 -41.37 -53.14 29.42
CA SER A 639 -41.63 -54.20 28.44
C SER A 639 -40.83 -55.45 28.80
N SER A 640 -41.39 -56.64 28.56
CA SER A 640 -40.72 -57.92 28.83
C SER A 640 -41.03 -58.97 27.75
N GLY A 641 -40.12 -59.94 27.57
CA GLY A 641 -40.29 -61.10 26.69
C GLY A 641 -39.36 -61.10 25.45
N ASN A 642 -38.80 -62.27 25.10
CA ASN A 642 -37.91 -62.43 23.93
C ASN A 642 -38.66 -62.67 22.60
N ASN A 643 -39.87 -63.27 22.63
CA ASN A 643 -40.59 -63.69 21.42
C ASN A 643 -41.97 -63.00 21.23
N ALA A 644 -42.46 -62.25 22.21
CA ALA A 644 -43.63 -61.40 22.11
C ALA A 644 -43.52 -60.30 23.18
N ALA A 645 -43.46 -59.03 22.77
CA ALA A 645 -43.32 -57.91 23.70
C ALA A 645 -44.60 -57.76 24.53
N ILE A 646 -44.48 -57.92 25.86
CA ILE A 646 -45.56 -57.72 26.83
C ILE A 646 -45.36 -56.35 27.47
N GLY A 647 -46.39 -55.50 27.45
CA GLY A 647 -46.40 -54.24 28.20
C GLY A 647 -46.85 -54.48 29.65
N ASN A 648 -46.07 -53.99 30.61
CA ASN A 648 -46.32 -54.15 32.04
C ASN A 648 -46.36 -52.78 32.73
N LEU A 649 -47.36 -52.55 33.57
CA LEU A 649 -47.37 -51.45 34.53
C LEU A 649 -47.46 -52.02 35.93
N TYR A 650 -46.52 -51.64 36.78
CA TYR A 650 -46.49 -51.99 38.20
C TYR A 650 -46.63 -50.72 39.03
N LEU A 651 -47.58 -50.70 39.96
CA LEU A 651 -47.59 -49.71 41.04
C LEU A 651 -47.22 -50.43 42.33
N LEU A 652 -46.18 -49.92 42.99
CA LEU A 652 -45.58 -50.56 44.14
C LEU A 652 -46.01 -49.86 45.42
N GLY A 653 -46.23 -50.65 46.47
CA GLY A 653 -46.50 -50.15 47.81
C GLY A 653 -45.88 -51.05 48.87
N PRO A 654 -46.12 -50.75 50.16
CA PRO A 654 -45.48 -51.46 51.26
C PRO A 654 -46.04 -52.88 51.43
N GLY A 655 -45.13 -53.86 51.52
CA GLY A 655 -45.46 -55.26 51.82
C GLY A 655 -45.72 -55.51 53.31
N ALA A 656 -46.52 -56.54 53.62
CA ALA A 656 -46.94 -56.87 54.99
C ALA A 656 -45.80 -57.29 55.92
N THR A 657 -44.68 -57.78 55.36
CA THR A 657 -43.48 -58.24 56.09
C THR A 657 -42.28 -57.31 55.89
N GLY A 658 -42.50 -56.10 55.38
CA GLY A 658 -41.44 -55.20 54.94
C GLY A 658 -41.03 -55.43 53.49
N GLY A 659 -40.45 -54.40 52.85
CA GLY A 659 -40.15 -54.39 51.41
C GLY A 659 -41.29 -53.82 50.55
N GLN A 660 -41.12 -53.85 49.22
CA GLN A 660 -42.11 -53.37 48.26
C GLN A 660 -42.82 -54.54 47.57
N VAL A 661 -44.12 -54.42 47.39
CA VAL A 661 -44.98 -55.38 46.68
C VAL A 661 -45.72 -54.66 45.56
N TRP A 662 -46.17 -55.42 44.57
CA TRP A 662 -47.01 -54.92 43.48
C TRP A 662 -48.44 -54.81 43.97
N ASN A 663 -48.87 -53.61 44.35
CA ASN A 663 -50.24 -53.38 44.79
C ASN A 663 -51.22 -53.30 43.63
N LEU A 664 -50.73 -52.91 42.45
CA LEU A 664 -51.50 -52.94 41.21
C LEU A 664 -50.59 -53.39 40.08
N THR A 665 -51.10 -54.29 39.25
CA THR A 665 -50.45 -54.71 38.01
C THR A 665 -51.40 -54.57 36.84
N ALA A 666 -50.86 -54.18 35.69
CA ALA A 666 -51.53 -54.30 34.41
C ALA A 666 -50.58 -54.95 33.41
N PHE A 667 -51.06 -55.98 32.72
CA PHE A 667 -50.31 -56.78 31.77
C PHE A 667 -51.04 -56.83 30.43
N SER A 668 -50.27 -56.84 29.35
CA SER A 668 -50.78 -57.02 27.98
C SER A 668 -49.95 -58.07 27.25
N GLY A 669 -50.56 -59.17 26.81
CA GLY A 669 -49.86 -60.27 26.15
C GLY A 669 -50.66 -60.94 25.03
N TYR A 670 -50.02 -61.91 24.36
CA TYR A 670 -50.59 -62.64 23.21
C TYR A 670 -51.89 -63.39 23.55
N ALA A 671 -51.98 -63.91 24.78
CA ALA A 671 -53.15 -64.60 25.30
C ALA A 671 -54.12 -63.66 26.05
N GLY A 672 -54.09 -62.37 25.74
CA GLY A 672 -54.96 -61.34 26.31
C GLY A 672 -54.32 -60.51 27.43
N GLY A 673 -55.15 -59.79 28.18
CA GLY A 673 -54.71 -58.77 29.13
C GLY A 673 -55.17 -59.05 30.55
N GLU A 674 -54.40 -58.58 31.53
CA GLU A 674 -54.71 -58.73 32.94
C GLU A 674 -54.60 -57.40 33.66
N PHE A 675 -55.54 -57.14 34.58
CA PHE A 675 -55.45 -56.06 35.55
C PHE A 675 -55.76 -56.62 36.93
N ALA A 676 -54.89 -56.40 37.90
CA ALA A 676 -55.07 -56.92 39.24
C ALA A 676 -54.67 -55.92 40.33
N ILE A 677 -55.40 -55.96 41.45
CA ILE A 677 -55.15 -55.21 42.67
C ILE A 677 -54.90 -56.21 43.79
N TYR A 678 -53.75 -56.06 44.46
CA TYR A 678 -53.27 -56.96 45.50
C TYR A 678 -53.25 -56.25 46.85
N ASN A 679 -53.48 -57.02 47.91
CA ASN A 679 -53.19 -56.55 49.27
C ASN A 679 -51.68 -56.62 49.56
N ALA A 680 -51.27 -56.14 50.74
CA ALA A 680 -49.87 -56.14 51.17
C ALA A 680 -49.24 -57.55 51.30
N LYS A 681 -50.04 -58.63 51.24
CA LYS A 681 -49.57 -60.03 51.24
C LYS A 681 -49.45 -60.62 49.83
N GLN A 682 -49.59 -59.81 48.77
CA GLN A 682 -49.62 -60.25 47.36
C GLN A 682 -50.79 -61.18 47.03
N GLU A 683 -51.92 -61.03 47.73
CA GLU A 683 -53.16 -61.73 47.41
C GLU A 683 -54.05 -60.84 46.53
N ALA A 684 -54.41 -61.32 45.33
CA ALA A 684 -55.31 -60.61 44.44
C ALA A 684 -56.69 -60.46 45.09
N LYS A 685 -57.14 -59.21 45.28
CA LYS A 685 -58.46 -58.88 45.81
C LYS A 685 -59.46 -58.50 44.72
N PHE A 686 -58.94 -57.99 43.62
CA PHE A 686 -59.69 -57.74 42.40
C PHE A 686 -58.78 -58.07 41.22
N GLN A 687 -59.26 -58.88 40.28
CA GLN A 687 -58.50 -59.24 39.08
C GLN A 687 -59.46 -59.39 37.91
N VAL A 688 -59.12 -58.77 36.80
CA VAL A 688 -59.78 -58.92 35.51
C VAL A 688 -58.78 -59.54 34.57
N TYR A 689 -59.12 -60.68 34.00
CA TYR A 689 -58.28 -61.40 33.06
C TYR A 689 -59.08 -61.67 31.79
N ILE A 690 -58.53 -61.30 30.64
CA ILE A 690 -59.11 -61.62 29.34
C ILE A 690 -58.16 -62.60 28.67
N ASN A 691 -58.69 -63.75 28.23
CA ASN A 691 -57.88 -64.77 27.56
C ASN A 691 -57.76 -64.49 26.03
N GLY A 692 -56.89 -65.24 25.35
CA GLY A 692 -56.65 -65.08 23.91
C GLY A 692 -57.83 -65.48 23.01
N ASN A 693 -58.85 -66.13 23.57
CA ASN A 693 -60.08 -66.50 22.89
C ASN A 693 -61.18 -65.42 23.03
N GLY A 694 -60.91 -64.35 23.79
CA GLY A 694 -61.83 -63.23 24.03
C GLY A 694 -62.74 -63.38 25.25
N ASP A 695 -62.60 -64.46 26.04
CA ASP A 695 -63.36 -64.62 27.27
C ASP A 695 -62.76 -63.74 28.38
N ALA A 696 -63.62 -63.03 29.11
CA ALA A 696 -63.22 -62.22 30.26
C ALA A 696 -63.66 -62.90 31.56
N GLU A 697 -62.74 -62.96 32.51
CA GLU A 697 -62.99 -63.43 33.87
C GLU A 697 -62.80 -62.29 34.86
N VAL A 698 -63.69 -62.20 35.84
CA VAL A 698 -63.57 -61.26 36.95
C VAL A 698 -63.52 -62.01 38.27
N TRP A 699 -62.43 -61.82 39.00
CA TRP A 699 -62.17 -62.45 40.29
C TRP A 699 -62.22 -61.41 41.39
N VAL A 700 -62.96 -61.70 42.47
CA VAL A 700 -63.07 -60.85 43.66
C VAL A 700 -62.77 -61.69 44.89
N ASN A 701 -61.77 -61.27 45.67
CA ASN A 701 -61.25 -62.00 46.84
C ASN A 701 -60.85 -63.46 46.53
N GLY A 702 -60.25 -63.70 45.36
CA GLY A 702 -59.84 -65.04 44.93
C GLY A 702 -60.99 -65.95 44.45
N VAL A 703 -62.19 -65.41 44.28
CA VAL A 703 -63.36 -66.16 43.78
C VAL A 703 -63.80 -65.59 42.43
N LYS A 704 -63.90 -66.44 41.40
CA LYS A 704 -64.46 -66.08 40.09
C LYS A 704 -65.94 -65.68 40.23
N ARG A 705 -66.30 -64.48 39.77
CA ARG A 705 -67.65 -63.90 39.84
C ARG A 705 -68.32 -63.84 38.47
N PHE A 706 -67.54 -63.60 37.43
CA PHE A 706 -67.95 -63.55 36.04
C PHE A 706 -66.97 -64.37 35.21
#